data_AF-A0A536IC81-F1
#
_entry.id   AF-A0A536IC81-F1
#
_cell.length_a   1.000
_cell.length_b   1.000
_cell.length_c   1.000
_cell.angle_alpha   90.00
_cell.angle_beta   90.00
_cell.angle_gamma   90.00
#
_symmetry.space_group_name_H-M   'P 1'
#
loop_
_entity.id
_entity.type
_entity.pdbx_description
1 polymer ?
#
loop_
_entity_poly.entity_id
_entity_poly.type
_entity_poly.pdbx_seq_one_letter_code
_entity_poly.pdbx_strand_id
1 'polypeptide(L)'
;MTAPTLPSPASGGGGLAGHTPRVIVVGDLTIDDIVLPDGSTHMASIGGDCLYAALAARLWEPRVGVVTRRGDDFPADVWTRLQKLGICLDGAVDIPGPTLRNWIIYEPDGRRNWVYRTAPGRAAEVAVRPEDLPASWLTAEPAPVVHVAAMPIDAAERIVESVQGQAPEAIVVLDTHEDYVRGYRDQLLRLAAHVDVFLPSRKELADLVGYDDPPRAVRELCTEKSVPLVVVKMGKDGALLWNRDRSEVVAVEAAPASIVDVTGAGDAFCGGFASGLAQGLDPLEAARRGTVSAAFAAEGFGSLALTSVTPADASARLLGAPVTTSQRDRFAIEWMLEEIRLAPDVIARQLAALDTPLQQLAASLVQSGVGNLYLVGCGDSAFAGAAATLAFSKHAGIPAEAIHALDMARYRVRYLPPNSAVLCISYSGEVGRTIEAAAQAREFGHRVMVLTGNAVSPLANEAADVVVVNVPSLGSTPGTISFLAMLVALYELALQWGTARGNDVVGARSALERAAELTAQTLVSSEEPAARLAERLYSRAAIAFVGAGPNEATARFGAAKLFEGPQMRGAATNIEEWAHGEYFISGDGEPVIVVAPRGAAMDRVGEILAELDFINSDVTLISDAPPALAVEHVIPLAPGLPEDFSPLLAALPLSVLAFHLARLRGKRSYNLPGPHDRKEHYDTIHRATRGRPA
;
A
#
# COMPACT_ATOMS: atom_id res chain seq x y z
N MET A 1 12.83 -5.84 23.55
CA MET A 1 12.52 -6.84 22.50
C MET A 1 12.75 -6.16 21.17
N THR A 2 13.82 -6.54 20.48
CA THR A 2 14.35 -5.89 19.27
C THR A 2 13.50 -6.25 18.06
N ALA A 3 12.84 -5.26 17.46
CA ALA A 3 12.14 -5.40 16.19
C ALA A 3 13.15 -5.61 15.04
N PRO A 4 12.83 -6.40 14.00
CA PRO A 4 13.76 -6.67 12.91
C PRO A 4 13.83 -5.47 11.95
N THR A 5 15.04 -4.97 11.70
CA THR A 5 15.36 -3.93 10.73
C THR A 5 15.29 -4.47 9.29
N LEU A 6 14.54 -3.79 8.42
CA LEU A 6 14.59 -3.99 6.97
C LEU A 6 15.96 -3.51 6.43
N PRO A 7 16.65 -4.27 5.55
CA PRO A 7 17.92 -3.86 5.00
C PRO A 7 17.76 -2.75 3.94
N SER A 8 18.61 -1.73 4.04
CA SER A 8 18.79 -0.62 3.09
C SER A 8 19.28 -1.11 1.72
N PRO A 9 18.92 -0.46 0.59
CA PRO A 9 19.41 -0.85 -0.72
C PRO A 9 20.89 -0.44 -0.86
N ALA A 10 21.79 -1.42 -0.73
CA ALA A 10 23.20 -1.20 -0.94
C ALA A 10 23.48 -0.87 -2.42
N SER A 11 23.88 0.37 -2.67
CA SER A 11 24.63 0.77 -3.86
C SER A 11 26.02 0.11 -3.80
N GLY A 12 26.23 -0.96 -4.58
CA GLY A 12 27.52 -1.60 -4.68
C GLY A 12 27.54 -2.71 -5.73
N GLY A 13 28.19 -2.46 -6.87
CA GLY A 13 28.53 -3.49 -7.83
C GLY A 13 29.54 -4.47 -7.22
N GLY A 14 29.04 -5.60 -6.70
CA GLY A 14 29.81 -6.75 -6.26
C GLY A 14 28.94 -8.00 -6.39
N GLY A 15 29.41 -9.02 -7.11
CA GLY A 15 28.60 -10.19 -7.48
C GLY A 15 28.04 -10.96 -6.29
N LEU A 16 26.75 -11.31 -6.36
CA LEU A 16 25.97 -12.08 -5.37
C LEU A 16 26.27 -13.59 -5.39
N ALA A 17 27.52 -14.00 -5.59
CA ALA A 17 27.90 -15.41 -5.49
C ALA A 17 28.16 -15.77 -4.01
N GLY A 18 27.27 -16.57 -3.39
CA GLY A 18 27.57 -17.24 -2.11
C GLY A 18 26.60 -17.05 -0.93
N HIS A 19 25.35 -16.61 -1.13
CA HIS A 19 24.36 -16.58 -0.03
C HIS A 19 23.47 -17.82 -0.05
N THR A 20 23.26 -18.45 1.10
CA THR A 20 22.35 -19.58 1.25
C THR A 20 20.90 -19.16 0.97
N PRO A 21 20.17 -19.88 0.09
CA PRO A 21 18.77 -19.56 -0.23
C PRO A 21 17.84 -19.62 0.98
N ARG A 22 16.83 -18.73 1.00
CA ARG A 22 15.68 -18.82 1.90
C ARG A 22 14.44 -19.40 1.23
N VAL A 23 14.33 -19.20 -0.08
CA VAL A 23 13.31 -19.83 -0.91
C VAL A 23 14.03 -20.80 -1.82
N ILE A 24 13.76 -22.08 -1.64
CA ILE A 24 14.31 -23.16 -2.47
C ILE A 24 13.18 -23.65 -3.36
N VAL A 25 13.33 -23.52 -4.67
CA VAL A 25 12.36 -23.97 -5.65
C VAL A 25 12.86 -25.28 -6.27
N VAL A 26 12.10 -26.35 -6.08
CA VAL A 26 12.39 -27.69 -6.61
C VAL A 26 11.39 -27.98 -7.73
N GLY A 27 11.86 -28.12 -8.96
CA GLY A 27 10.98 -28.31 -10.12
C GLY A 27 11.73 -28.63 -11.40
N ASP A 28 11.01 -28.59 -12.52
CA ASP A 28 11.51 -28.96 -13.84
C ASP A 28 11.71 -27.73 -14.76
N LEU A 29 12.60 -27.88 -15.74
CA LEU A 29 12.77 -26.92 -16.84
C LEU A 29 12.00 -27.39 -18.07
N THR A 30 11.35 -26.45 -18.77
CA THR A 30 10.73 -26.73 -20.07
C THR A 30 11.21 -25.74 -21.14
N ILE A 31 11.15 -26.19 -22.39
CA ILE A 31 11.25 -25.40 -23.61
C ILE A 31 9.92 -25.56 -24.33
N ASP A 32 9.07 -24.54 -24.30
CA ASP A 32 7.71 -24.62 -24.81
C ASP A 32 7.57 -23.94 -26.18
N ASP A 33 6.77 -24.54 -27.04
CA ASP A 33 6.37 -23.96 -28.32
C ASP A 33 4.89 -23.61 -28.25
N ILE A 34 4.60 -22.31 -28.22
CA ILE A 34 3.25 -21.78 -28.00
C ILE A 34 2.60 -21.49 -29.34
N VAL A 35 1.35 -21.91 -29.48
CA VAL A 35 0.49 -21.63 -30.64
C VAL A 35 -0.75 -20.90 -30.15
N LEU A 36 -0.98 -19.68 -30.64
CA LEU A 36 -2.10 -18.83 -30.25
C LEU A 36 -3.35 -19.06 -31.13
N PRO A 37 -4.55 -18.64 -30.67
CA PRO A 37 -5.79 -18.89 -31.40
C PRO A 37 -5.85 -18.22 -32.78
N ASP A 38 -5.09 -17.15 -32.98
CA ASP A 38 -4.97 -16.44 -34.26
C ASP A 38 -3.97 -17.09 -35.24
N GLY A 39 -3.34 -18.19 -34.82
CA GLY A 39 -2.35 -18.93 -35.59
C GLY A 39 -0.91 -18.40 -35.44
N SER A 40 -0.69 -17.33 -34.66
CA SER A 40 0.66 -16.88 -34.33
C SER A 40 1.36 -17.86 -33.38
N THR A 41 2.70 -17.87 -33.43
CA THR A 41 3.51 -18.87 -32.75
C THR A 41 4.71 -18.26 -32.02
N HIS A 42 4.98 -18.73 -30.81
CA HIS A 42 6.19 -18.42 -30.05
C HIS A 42 6.97 -19.70 -29.77
N MET A 43 8.00 -19.95 -30.57
CA MET A 43 8.76 -21.20 -30.54
C MET A 43 9.93 -21.12 -29.56
N ALA A 44 10.25 -22.24 -28.92
CA ALA A 44 11.36 -22.36 -27.95
C ALA A 44 11.34 -21.31 -26.83
N SER A 45 10.14 -20.98 -26.34
CA SER A 45 9.95 -20.14 -25.17
C SER A 45 10.41 -20.89 -23.92
N ILE A 46 11.24 -20.25 -23.12
CA ILE A 46 11.79 -20.85 -21.91
C ILE A 46 10.71 -20.85 -20.84
N GLY A 47 10.44 -22.02 -20.27
CA GLY A 47 9.40 -22.23 -19.27
C GLY A 47 9.91 -23.04 -18.09
N GLY A 48 9.04 -23.86 -17.53
CA GLY A 48 9.30 -24.70 -16.38
C GLY A 48 8.75 -24.07 -15.12
N ASP A 49 8.04 -24.87 -14.34
CA ASP A 49 7.47 -24.46 -13.06
C ASP A 49 8.56 -23.90 -12.12
N CYS A 50 9.75 -24.49 -12.17
CA CYS A 50 10.92 -24.06 -11.43
C CYS A 50 11.31 -22.61 -11.76
N LEU A 51 11.38 -22.25 -13.05
CA LEU A 51 11.81 -20.91 -13.44
C LEU A 51 10.73 -19.86 -13.20
N TYR A 52 9.47 -20.17 -13.47
CA TYR A 52 8.38 -19.25 -13.16
C TYR A 52 8.31 -18.95 -11.66
N ALA A 53 8.36 -19.98 -10.82
CA ALA A 53 8.34 -19.80 -9.37
C ALA A 53 9.60 -19.08 -8.86
N ALA A 54 10.80 -19.42 -9.34
CA ALA A 54 12.03 -18.79 -8.87
C ALA A 54 12.14 -17.30 -9.27
N LEU A 55 11.80 -16.97 -10.51
CA LEU A 55 11.79 -15.58 -11.00
C LEU A 55 10.73 -14.74 -10.28
N ALA A 56 9.56 -15.33 -9.99
CA ALA A 56 8.53 -14.68 -9.19
C ALA A 56 8.95 -14.49 -7.72
N ALA A 57 9.59 -15.47 -7.10
CA ALA A 57 10.07 -15.39 -5.72
C ALA A 57 11.11 -14.27 -5.56
N ARG A 58 12.00 -14.11 -6.55
CA ARG A 58 13.04 -13.06 -6.59
C ARG A 58 12.47 -11.64 -6.49
N LEU A 59 11.24 -11.42 -6.95
CA LEU A 59 10.58 -10.10 -6.85
C LEU A 59 10.40 -9.66 -5.40
N TRP A 60 10.43 -10.58 -4.46
CA TRP A 60 10.11 -10.33 -3.07
C TRP A 60 11.27 -10.70 -2.13
N GLU A 61 11.99 -11.79 -2.39
CA GLU A 61 13.10 -12.29 -1.57
C GLU A 61 14.37 -12.40 -2.42
N PRO A 62 15.49 -11.74 -2.05
CA PRO A 62 16.72 -11.78 -2.84
C PRO A 62 17.47 -13.11 -2.76
N ARG A 63 17.24 -13.95 -1.73
CA ARG A 63 17.93 -15.24 -1.55
C ARG A 63 17.09 -16.41 -2.07
N VAL A 64 17.07 -16.58 -3.40
CA VAL A 64 16.35 -17.67 -4.09
C VAL A 64 17.35 -18.66 -4.67
N GLY A 65 17.08 -19.95 -4.46
CA GLY A 65 17.84 -21.05 -5.06
C GLY A 65 16.92 -21.98 -5.83
N VAL A 66 17.45 -22.58 -6.89
CA VAL A 66 16.73 -23.59 -7.68
C VAL A 66 17.40 -24.95 -7.55
N VAL A 67 16.58 -25.99 -7.49
CA VAL A 67 16.99 -27.38 -7.59
C VAL A 67 16.26 -27.96 -8.77
N THR A 68 17.02 -28.30 -9.82
CA THR A 68 16.46 -28.63 -11.14
C THR A 68 17.46 -29.46 -11.94
N ARG A 69 16.98 -30.20 -12.94
CA ARG A 69 17.85 -30.93 -13.88
C ARG A 69 17.80 -30.33 -15.27
N ARG A 70 18.97 -30.05 -15.84
CA ARG A 70 19.13 -29.34 -17.12
C ARG A 70 19.56 -30.32 -18.21
N GLY A 71 18.81 -30.36 -19.30
CA GLY A 71 19.18 -31.13 -20.49
C GLY A 71 20.23 -30.43 -21.36
N ASP A 72 20.86 -31.18 -22.27
CA ASP A 72 21.95 -30.71 -23.13
C ASP A 72 21.55 -29.57 -24.10
N ASP A 73 20.25 -29.44 -24.38
CA ASP A 73 19.66 -28.47 -25.30
C ASP A 73 19.16 -27.18 -24.62
N PHE A 74 19.32 -27.06 -23.30
CA PHE A 74 18.90 -25.86 -22.58
C PHE A 74 19.83 -24.68 -22.88
N PRO A 75 19.32 -23.50 -23.27
CA PRO A 75 20.18 -22.40 -23.71
C PRO A 75 21.13 -21.87 -22.61
N ALA A 76 22.42 -21.81 -22.92
CA ALA A 76 23.46 -21.41 -21.97
C ALA A 76 23.39 -19.92 -21.55
N ASP A 77 22.85 -19.05 -22.40
CA ASP A 77 22.68 -17.63 -22.13
C ASP A 77 21.63 -17.37 -21.04
N VAL A 78 20.58 -18.22 -20.99
CA VAL A 78 19.56 -18.18 -19.94
C VAL A 78 20.20 -18.42 -18.57
N TRP A 79 21.08 -19.43 -18.48
CA TRP A 79 21.78 -19.76 -17.23
C TRP A 79 22.58 -18.57 -16.69
N THR A 80 23.32 -17.92 -17.58
CA THR A 80 24.10 -16.72 -17.27
C THR A 80 23.20 -15.57 -16.80
N ARG A 81 22.01 -15.42 -17.41
CA ARG A 81 21.02 -14.41 -17.02
C ARG A 81 20.49 -14.66 -15.61
N LEU A 82 20.16 -15.90 -15.25
CA LEU A 82 19.69 -16.26 -13.91
C LEU A 82 20.74 -15.96 -12.83
N GLN A 83 22.02 -16.27 -13.10
CA GLN A 83 23.12 -15.92 -12.19
C GLN A 83 23.28 -14.41 -12.00
N LYS A 84 23.14 -13.61 -13.08
CA LYS A 84 23.17 -12.14 -13.00
C LYS A 84 22.00 -11.57 -12.19
N LEU A 85 20.88 -12.28 -12.19
CA LEU A 85 19.72 -11.99 -11.35
C LEU A 85 19.87 -12.54 -9.92
N GLY A 86 21.04 -13.04 -9.53
CA GLY A 86 21.31 -13.49 -8.16
C GLY A 86 20.54 -14.75 -7.75
N ILE A 87 19.97 -15.51 -8.70
CA ILE A 87 19.40 -16.81 -8.41
C ILE A 87 20.55 -17.80 -8.21
N CYS A 88 20.55 -18.50 -7.08
CA CYS A 88 21.55 -19.51 -6.76
C CYS A 88 21.25 -20.80 -7.53
N LEU A 89 22.23 -21.26 -8.32
CA LEU A 89 22.08 -22.39 -9.23
C LEU A 89 22.85 -23.64 -8.78
N ASP A 90 23.35 -23.67 -7.53
CA ASP A 90 24.20 -24.78 -7.06
C ASP A 90 23.42 -26.10 -6.87
N GLY A 91 22.08 -26.04 -6.79
CA GLY A 91 21.19 -27.21 -6.79
C GLY A 91 20.84 -27.73 -8.18
N ALA A 92 21.43 -27.17 -9.24
CA ALA A 92 21.17 -27.61 -10.60
C ALA A 92 22.13 -28.71 -11.05
N VAL A 93 21.59 -29.72 -11.72
CA VAL A 93 22.36 -30.86 -12.23
C VAL A 93 22.20 -30.98 -13.75
N ASP A 94 23.33 -31.05 -14.46
CA ASP A 94 23.33 -31.36 -15.90
C ASP A 94 23.11 -32.85 -16.13
N ILE A 95 22.17 -33.18 -17.01
CA ILE A 95 21.82 -34.57 -17.36
C ILE A 95 21.84 -34.77 -18.87
N PRO A 96 22.30 -35.94 -19.37
CA PRO A 96 22.27 -36.25 -20.79
C PRO A 96 20.85 -36.23 -21.38
N GLY A 97 20.74 -35.80 -22.63
CA GLY A 97 19.50 -35.77 -23.41
C GLY A 97 18.75 -34.43 -23.32
N PRO A 98 17.59 -34.32 -24.00
CA PRO A 98 16.88 -33.06 -24.14
C PRO A 98 16.14 -32.65 -22.86
N THR A 99 15.95 -31.35 -22.68
CA THR A 99 15.03 -30.74 -21.71
C THR A 99 13.59 -31.08 -22.09
N LEU A 100 12.66 -31.03 -21.14
CA LEU A 100 11.24 -31.21 -21.47
C LEU A 100 10.80 -30.17 -22.49
N ARG A 101 10.04 -30.62 -23.49
CA ARG A 101 9.57 -29.78 -24.58
C ARG A 101 8.11 -30.07 -24.87
N ASN A 102 7.30 -29.02 -24.88
CA ASN A 102 5.87 -29.13 -25.05
C ASN A 102 5.39 -28.20 -26.15
N TRP A 103 4.30 -28.59 -26.82
CA TRP A 103 3.45 -27.64 -27.51
C TRP A 103 2.32 -27.22 -26.57
N ILE A 104 2.12 -25.90 -26.47
CA ILE A 104 1.00 -25.31 -25.74
C ILE A 104 0.09 -24.66 -26.79
N ILE A 105 -1.04 -25.29 -27.07
CA ILE A 105 -1.98 -24.84 -28.08
C ILE A 105 -3.15 -24.16 -27.39
N TYR A 106 -3.27 -22.85 -27.60
CA TYR A 106 -4.37 -22.03 -27.10
C TYR A 106 -5.56 -22.03 -28.06
N GLU A 107 -6.73 -22.27 -27.50
CA GLU A 107 -8.01 -22.23 -28.19
C GLU A 107 -8.68 -20.87 -28.00
N PRO A 108 -9.57 -20.43 -28.92
CA PRO A 108 -10.27 -19.15 -28.79
C PRO A 108 -11.11 -18.99 -27.51
N ASP A 109 -11.50 -20.09 -26.88
CA ASP A 109 -12.24 -20.14 -25.62
C ASP A 109 -11.34 -20.10 -24.37
N GLY A 110 -10.02 -19.96 -24.55
CA GLY A 110 -9.02 -19.94 -23.49
C GLY A 110 -8.57 -21.33 -23.02
N ARG A 111 -9.10 -22.42 -23.58
CA ARG A 111 -8.63 -23.78 -23.30
C ARG A 111 -7.20 -23.96 -23.81
N ARG A 112 -6.41 -24.73 -23.08
CA ARG A 112 -5.03 -25.09 -23.41
C ARG A 112 -4.94 -26.59 -23.67
N ASN A 113 -4.30 -26.98 -24.78
CA ASN A 113 -3.95 -28.37 -25.06
C ASN A 113 -2.43 -28.52 -24.98
N TRP A 114 -1.99 -29.45 -24.15
CA TRP A 114 -0.58 -29.80 -24.01
C TRP A 114 -0.25 -30.99 -24.90
N VAL A 115 0.78 -30.85 -25.74
CA VAL A 115 1.33 -31.97 -26.52
C VAL A 115 2.80 -32.13 -26.15
N TYR A 116 3.10 -33.18 -25.39
CA TYR A 116 4.47 -33.54 -25.03
C TYR A 116 5.26 -33.96 -26.27
N ARG A 117 6.39 -33.31 -26.52
CA ARG A 117 7.28 -33.60 -27.66
C ARG A 117 8.50 -34.44 -27.30
N THR A 118 8.76 -34.60 -26.02
CA THR A 118 9.80 -35.49 -25.51
C THR A 118 9.34 -36.95 -25.49
N ALA A 119 10.31 -37.86 -25.51
CA ALA A 119 10.03 -39.29 -25.47
C ALA A 119 9.28 -39.69 -24.18
N PRO A 120 8.35 -40.67 -24.24
CA PRO A 120 7.74 -41.22 -23.04
C PRO A 120 8.79 -41.65 -22.01
N GLY A 121 8.58 -41.32 -20.73
CA GLY A 121 9.52 -41.58 -19.65
C GLY A 121 10.52 -40.46 -19.37
N ARG A 122 10.72 -39.50 -20.30
CA ARG A 122 11.65 -38.40 -20.08
C ARG A 122 11.31 -37.55 -18.86
N ALA A 123 10.03 -37.34 -18.56
CA ALA A 123 9.57 -36.64 -17.36
C ALA A 123 10.12 -37.26 -16.06
N ALA A 124 10.21 -38.59 -15.98
CA ALA A 124 10.77 -39.26 -14.80
C ALA A 124 12.31 -39.17 -14.72
N GLU A 125 12.99 -39.06 -15.86
CA GLU A 125 14.45 -38.91 -15.90
C GLU A 125 14.91 -37.51 -15.48
N VAL A 126 14.17 -36.48 -15.92
CA VAL A 126 14.46 -35.08 -15.59
C VAL A 126 13.94 -34.67 -14.21
N ALA A 127 13.02 -35.45 -13.61
CA ALA A 127 12.50 -35.16 -12.28
C ALA A 127 13.65 -35.11 -11.26
N VAL A 128 13.62 -34.08 -10.44
CA VAL A 128 14.60 -33.83 -9.38
C VAL A 128 14.63 -34.98 -8.38
N ARG A 129 15.82 -35.27 -7.85
CA ARG A 129 16.03 -36.30 -6.84
C ARG A 129 16.56 -35.69 -5.53
N PRO A 130 16.37 -36.39 -4.39
CA PRO A 130 16.85 -35.91 -3.09
C PRO A 130 18.33 -35.55 -3.06
N GLU A 131 19.17 -36.27 -3.80
CA GLU A 131 20.62 -36.01 -3.89
C GLU A 131 20.99 -34.70 -4.59
N ASP A 132 20.06 -34.10 -5.34
CA ASP A 132 20.29 -32.82 -6.02
C ASP A 132 20.12 -31.63 -5.06
N LEU A 133 19.45 -31.82 -3.91
CA LEU A 133 19.25 -30.76 -2.91
C LEU A 133 20.55 -30.55 -2.10
N PRO A 134 21.15 -29.35 -2.14
CA PRO A 134 22.32 -29.07 -1.31
C PRO A 134 21.95 -29.09 0.18
N ALA A 135 22.54 -30.00 0.96
CA ALA A 135 22.27 -30.13 2.40
C ALA A 135 22.52 -28.81 3.17
N SER A 136 23.51 -28.03 2.74
CA SER A 136 23.82 -26.71 3.32
C SER A 136 22.70 -25.67 3.16
N TRP A 137 21.79 -25.86 2.19
CA TRP A 137 20.63 -24.99 2.02
C TRP A 137 19.51 -25.32 3.00
N LEU A 138 19.35 -26.61 3.34
CA LEU A 138 18.31 -27.08 4.26
C LEU A 138 18.63 -26.74 5.72
N THR A 139 19.91 -26.77 6.11
CA THR A 139 20.35 -26.47 7.48
C THR A 139 20.63 -24.97 7.71
N ALA A 140 20.12 -24.09 6.85
CA ALA A 140 20.34 -22.66 6.94
C ALA A 140 19.50 -22.01 8.05
N GLU A 141 20.01 -20.93 8.65
CA GLU A 141 19.28 -20.12 9.63
C GLU A 141 18.99 -18.72 9.07
N PRO A 142 17.72 -18.26 9.06
CA PRO A 142 16.51 -18.99 9.47
C PRO A 142 16.16 -20.13 8.50
N ALA A 143 15.39 -21.10 8.99
CA ALA A 143 14.93 -22.24 8.21
C ALA A 143 14.30 -21.81 6.86
N PRO A 144 14.59 -22.52 5.75
CA PRO A 144 14.11 -22.14 4.43
C PRO A 144 12.64 -22.49 4.22
N VAL A 145 12.03 -21.87 3.22
CA VAL A 145 10.80 -22.35 2.59
C VAL A 145 11.19 -23.15 1.36
N VAL A 146 10.77 -24.41 1.31
CA VAL A 146 11.00 -25.32 0.19
C VAL A 146 9.71 -25.46 -0.60
N HIS A 147 9.68 -24.88 -1.79
CA HIS A 147 8.59 -25.05 -2.73
C HIS A 147 8.85 -26.24 -3.64
N VAL A 148 8.04 -27.28 -3.52
CA VAL A 148 8.02 -28.45 -4.39
C VAL A 148 6.97 -28.21 -5.47
N ALA A 149 7.45 -27.94 -6.68
CA ALA A 149 6.63 -27.67 -7.85
C ALA A 149 6.07 -28.97 -8.48
N ALA A 150 5.33 -28.84 -9.57
CA ALA A 150 4.58 -29.92 -10.19
C ALA A 150 5.50 -30.94 -10.88
N MET A 151 5.71 -32.09 -10.23
CA MET A 151 6.55 -33.19 -10.73
C MET A 151 5.88 -34.55 -10.52
N PRO A 152 6.41 -35.66 -11.09
CA PRO A 152 5.88 -37.00 -10.83
C PRO A 152 5.74 -37.26 -9.33
N ILE A 153 4.59 -37.79 -8.92
CA ILE A 153 4.23 -37.83 -7.49
C ILE A 153 5.24 -38.59 -6.62
N ASP A 154 5.81 -39.68 -7.12
CA ASP A 154 6.85 -40.43 -6.41
C ASP A 154 8.15 -39.62 -6.24
N ALA A 155 8.43 -38.67 -7.13
CA ALA A 155 9.55 -37.75 -6.97
C ALA A 155 9.23 -36.71 -5.90
N ALA A 156 8.05 -36.10 -5.94
CA ALA A 156 7.60 -35.14 -4.94
C ALA A 156 7.63 -35.75 -3.52
N GLU A 157 7.11 -36.97 -3.34
CA GLU A 157 7.17 -37.67 -2.05
C GLU A 157 8.60 -37.82 -1.53
N ARG A 158 9.54 -38.29 -2.38
CA ARG A 158 10.95 -38.44 -1.98
C ARG A 158 11.60 -37.11 -1.61
N ILE A 159 11.26 -36.02 -2.31
CA ILE A 159 11.77 -34.68 -1.98
C ILE A 159 11.22 -34.24 -0.61
N VAL A 160 9.91 -34.34 -0.40
CA VAL A 160 9.26 -33.95 0.86
C VAL A 160 9.83 -34.76 2.03
N GLU A 161 9.92 -36.09 1.90
CA GLU A 161 10.51 -36.97 2.91
C GLU A 161 11.97 -36.58 3.25
N SER A 162 12.76 -36.27 2.21
CA SER A 162 14.15 -35.85 2.38
C SER A 162 14.27 -34.51 3.12
N VAL A 163 13.44 -33.53 2.76
CA VAL A 163 13.43 -32.21 3.39
C VAL A 163 13.01 -32.33 4.85
N GLN A 164 11.94 -33.05 5.15
CA GLN A 164 11.46 -33.25 6.53
C GLN A 164 12.45 -34.02 7.40
N GLY A 165 13.16 -34.99 6.82
CA GLY A 165 14.19 -35.75 7.52
C GLY A 165 15.44 -34.93 7.86
N GLN A 166 15.78 -33.94 7.03
CA GLN A 166 17.00 -33.13 7.17
C GLN A 166 16.78 -31.77 7.85
N ALA A 167 15.61 -31.16 7.64
CA ALA A 167 15.25 -29.83 8.11
C ALA A 167 13.76 -29.81 8.51
N PRO A 168 13.41 -30.37 9.69
CA PRO A 168 12.01 -30.44 10.14
C PRO A 168 11.37 -29.07 10.40
N GLU A 169 12.18 -28.02 10.57
CA GLU A 169 11.72 -26.62 10.74
C GLU A 169 11.50 -25.89 9.40
N ALA A 170 11.86 -26.50 8.27
CA ALA A 170 11.63 -25.92 6.96
C ALA A 170 10.14 -25.98 6.60
N ILE A 171 9.62 -24.90 6.03
CA ILE A 171 8.23 -24.85 5.56
C ILE A 171 8.17 -25.48 4.17
N VAL A 172 7.40 -26.56 4.01
CA VAL A 172 7.22 -27.27 2.75
C VAL A 172 5.92 -26.82 2.07
N VAL A 173 6.07 -26.29 0.86
CA VAL A 173 4.96 -25.78 0.03
C VAL A 173 4.82 -26.65 -1.21
N LEU A 174 3.72 -27.39 -1.33
CA LEU A 174 3.47 -28.35 -2.40
C LEU A 174 2.51 -27.79 -3.44
N ASP A 175 2.90 -27.85 -4.71
CA ASP A 175 2.02 -27.69 -5.87
C ASP A 175 1.79 -29.03 -6.58
N THR A 176 0.81 -29.10 -7.49
CA THR A 176 0.44 -30.33 -8.20
C THR A 176 0.03 -30.06 -9.65
N HIS A 177 -0.29 -31.12 -10.39
CA HIS A 177 -0.72 -31.06 -11.79
C HIS A 177 -1.93 -31.96 -12.01
N GLU A 178 -2.79 -31.58 -12.97
CA GLU A 178 -4.05 -32.28 -13.30
C GLU A 178 -3.84 -33.78 -13.57
N ASP A 179 -2.78 -34.13 -14.29
CA ASP A 179 -2.46 -35.52 -14.64
C ASP A 179 -2.13 -36.40 -13.42
N TYR A 180 -1.63 -35.81 -12.33
CA TYR A 180 -1.33 -36.57 -11.10
C TYR A 180 -2.58 -36.80 -10.24
N VAL A 181 -3.53 -35.85 -10.25
CA VAL A 181 -4.83 -36.05 -9.61
C VAL A 181 -5.55 -37.25 -10.23
N ARG A 182 -5.42 -37.43 -11.56
CA ARG A 182 -5.99 -38.53 -12.34
C ARG A 182 -5.13 -39.79 -12.28
N GLY A 183 -5.29 -40.55 -11.21
CA GLY A 183 -4.67 -41.88 -11.04
C GLY A 183 -3.90 -42.03 -9.74
N TYR A 184 -3.53 -40.93 -9.09
CA TYR A 184 -2.77 -40.93 -7.84
C TYR A 184 -3.47 -40.14 -6.71
N ARG A 185 -4.80 -39.96 -6.80
CA ARG A 185 -5.63 -39.21 -5.83
C ARG A 185 -5.28 -39.51 -4.37
N ASP A 186 -5.30 -40.78 -3.96
CA ASP A 186 -5.07 -41.15 -2.56
C ASP A 186 -3.64 -40.89 -2.11
N GLN A 187 -2.68 -41.03 -3.01
CA GLN A 187 -1.28 -40.72 -2.75
C GLN A 187 -1.07 -39.22 -2.59
N LEU A 188 -1.69 -38.40 -3.45
CA LEU A 188 -1.63 -36.95 -3.36
C LEU A 188 -2.27 -36.42 -2.08
N LEU A 189 -3.41 -36.99 -1.66
CA LEU A 189 -4.04 -36.62 -0.39
C LEU A 189 -3.15 -36.95 0.81
N ARG A 190 -2.45 -38.10 0.79
CA ARG A 190 -1.49 -38.44 1.84
C ARG A 190 -0.32 -37.47 1.84
N LEU A 191 0.28 -37.18 0.69
CA LEU A 191 1.39 -36.24 0.60
C LEU A 191 0.98 -34.83 1.05
N ALA A 192 -0.19 -34.34 0.61
CA ALA A 192 -0.71 -33.03 1.01
C ALA A 192 -0.95 -32.92 2.53
N ALA A 193 -1.25 -34.01 3.23
CA ALA A 193 -1.38 -34.03 4.68
C ALA A 193 -0.03 -33.97 5.42
N HIS A 194 1.09 -34.22 4.72
CA HIS A 194 2.44 -34.20 5.26
C HIS A 194 3.25 -32.96 4.85
N VAL A 195 2.61 -31.91 4.33
CA VAL A 195 3.30 -30.64 4.00
C VAL A 195 2.63 -29.50 4.74
N ASP A 196 3.31 -28.36 4.89
CA ASP A 196 2.76 -27.20 5.58
C ASP A 196 1.70 -26.47 4.76
N VAL A 197 1.88 -26.42 3.44
CA VAL A 197 0.95 -25.74 2.53
C VAL A 197 0.72 -26.56 1.26
N PHE A 198 -0.55 -26.77 0.91
CA PHE A 198 -0.96 -27.37 -0.37
C PHE A 198 -1.61 -26.32 -1.28
N LEU A 199 -1.10 -26.19 -2.50
CA LEU A 199 -1.44 -25.13 -3.45
C LEU A 199 -2.17 -25.64 -4.73
N PRO A 200 -3.33 -26.33 -4.67
CA PRO A 200 -3.97 -26.80 -5.89
C PRO A 200 -4.56 -25.67 -6.74
N SER A 201 -4.69 -25.86 -8.05
CA SER A 201 -5.59 -25.07 -8.88
C SER A 201 -7.06 -25.44 -8.61
N ARG A 202 -8.01 -24.56 -8.97
CA ARG A 202 -9.45 -24.87 -8.87
C ARG A 202 -9.82 -26.18 -9.55
N LYS A 203 -9.20 -26.44 -10.72
CA LYS A 203 -9.48 -27.64 -11.51
C LYS A 203 -8.89 -28.90 -10.86
N GLU A 204 -7.64 -28.84 -10.38
CA GLU A 204 -7.04 -29.95 -9.61
C GLU A 204 -7.84 -30.24 -8.35
N LEU A 205 -8.26 -29.20 -7.62
CA LEU A 205 -9.08 -29.34 -6.42
C LEU A 205 -10.40 -30.04 -6.74
N ALA A 206 -11.08 -29.62 -7.81
CA ALA A 206 -12.34 -30.24 -8.23
C ALA A 206 -12.17 -31.70 -8.65
N ASP A 207 -11.10 -32.03 -9.40
CA ASP A 207 -10.76 -33.40 -9.76
C ASP A 207 -10.40 -34.23 -8.49
N LEU A 208 -9.81 -33.60 -7.47
CA LEU A 208 -9.38 -34.24 -6.21
C LEU A 208 -10.55 -34.54 -5.26
N VAL A 209 -11.54 -33.65 -5.15
CA VAL A 209 -12.72 -33.88 -4.30
C VAL A 209 -13.92 -34.49 -5.04
N GLY A 210 -13.93 -34.40 -6.37
CA GLY A 210 -15.00 -34.93 -7.24
C GLY A 210 -16.16 -33.97 -7.46
N TYR A 211 -16.02 -32.69 -7.11
CA TYR A 211 -17.02 -31.63 -7.29
C TYR A 211 -16.37 -30.23 -7.35
N ASP A 212 -17.00 -29.26 -8.01
CA ASP A 212 -16.49 -27.88 -8.12
C ASP A 212 -17.19 -26.93 -7.12
N ASP A 213 -16.72 -26.94 -5.88
CA ASP A 213 -17.10 -26.00 -4.81
C ASP A 213 -15.86 -25.71 -3.95
N PRO A 214 -15.02 -24.73 -4.35
CA PRO A 214 -13.74 -24.49 -3.69
C PRO A 214 -13.84 -24.17 -2.19
N PRO A 215 -14.75 -23.30 -1.69
CA PRO A 215 -14.90 -23.06 -0.26
C PRO A 215 -15.27 -24.31 0.55
N ARG A 216 -16.07 -25.23 -0.01
CA ARG A 216 -16.35 -26.51 0.65
C ARG A 216 -15.15 -27.44 0.61
N ALA A 217 -14.49 -27.54 -0.55
CA ALA A 217 -13.37 -28.44 -0.77
C ALA A 217 -12.16 -28.11 0.12
N VAL A 218 -11.80 -26.82 0.28
CA VAL A 218 -10.71 -26.43 1.19
C VAL A 218 -11.01 -26.79 2.65
N ARG A 219 -12.28 -26.64 3.07
CA ARG A 219 -12.71 -27.06 4.41
C ARG A 219 -12.59 -28.57 4.58
N GLU A 220 -13.12 -29.34 3.63
CA GLU A 220 -13.06 -30.81 3.62
C GLU A 220 -11.60 -31.30 3.71
N LEU A 221 -10.69 -30.74 2.90
CA LEU A 221 -9.28 -31.14 2.93
C LEU A 221 -8.62 -30.84 4.27
N CYS A 222 -8.80 -29.65 4.86
CA CYS A 222 -8.16 -29.38 6.14
C CYS A 222 -8.87 -30.10 7.30
N THR A 223 -10.20 -30.28 7.31
CA THR A 223 -10.90 -30.96 8.42
C THR A 223 -10.82 -32.48 8.34
N GLU A 224 -11.08 -33.07 7.18
CA GLU A 224 -11.22 -34.53 7.02
C GLU A 224 -9.93 -35.21 6.56
N LYS A 225 -9.10 -34.49 5.80
CA LYS A 225 -7.82 -35.02 5.27
C LYS A 225 -6.60 -34.49 6.02
N SER A 226 -6.81 -33.63 7.01
CA SER A 226 -5.75 -33.08 7.88
C SER A 226 -4.65 -32.33 7.13
N VAL A 227 -4.98 -31.71 5.99
CA VAL A 227 -4.06 -30.77 5.33
C VAL A 227 -3.93 -29.51 6.20
N PRO A 228 -2.71 -29.07 6.59
CA PRO A 228 -2.54 -27.94 7.51
C PRO A 228 -3.08 -26.61 6.97
N LEU A 229 -2.71 -26.24 5.73
CA LEU A 229 -3.20 -25.07 5.02
C LEU A 229 -3.42 -25.40 3.54
N VAL A 230 -4.60 -25.07 3.02
CA VAL A 230 -4.90 -25.16 1.58
C VAL A 230 -5.07 -23.76 1.01
N VAL A 231 -4.40 -23.49 -0.10
CA VAL A 231 -4.48 -22.24 -0.86
C VAL A 231 -4.80 -22.58 -2.31
N VAL A 232 -5.99 -22.23 -2.78
CA VAL A 232 -6.50 -22.61 -4.11
C VAL A 232 -6.28 -21.48 -5.09
N LYS A 233 -5.59 -21.76 -6.19
CA LYS A 233 -5.37 -20.82 -7.29
C LYS A 233 -6.57 -20.85 -8.25
N MET A 234 -7.21 -19.70 -8.46
CA MET A 234 -8.47 -19.59 -9.24
C MET A 234 -8.35 -18.67 -10.47
N GLY A 235 -7.13 -18.38 -10.92
CA GLY A 235 -6.90 -17.55 -12.11
C GLY A 235 -7.42 -16.13 -11.92
N LYS A 236 -8.31 -15.67 -12.82
CA LYS A 236 -8.91 -14.33 -12.77
C LYS A 236 -9.72 -14.05 -11.50
N ASP A 237 -10.19 -15.10 -10.83
CA ASP A 237 -10.95 -14.99 -9.57
C ASP A 237 -10.00 -14.92 -8.35
N GLY A 238 -8.68 -14.90 -8.57
CA GLY A 238 -7.66 -14.75 -7.54
C GLY A 238 -7.33 -16.07 -6.86
N ALA A 239 -7.37 -16.09 -5.52
CA ALA A 239 -7.10 -17.26 -4.71
C ALA A 239 -8.04 -17.37 -3.51
N LEU A 240 -8.21 -18.59 -2.98
CA LEU A 240 -8.86 -18.84 -1.69
C LEU A 240 -7.88 -19.51 -0.76
N LEU A 241 -7.95 -19.26 0.54
CA LEU A 241 -7.16 -20.01 1.51
C LEU A 241 -7.91 -20.30 2.80
N TRP A 242 -7.60 -21.44 3.40
CA TRP A 242 -8.17 -21.83 4.69
C TRP A 242 -7.28 -22.83 5.45
N ASN A 243 -7.24 -22.66 6.78
CA ASN A 243 -6.70 -23.62 7.73
C ASN A 243 -7.67 -23.75 8.92
N ARG A 244 -7.44 -24.74 9.79
CA ARG A 244 -8.32 -25.02 10.96
C ARG A 244 -8.40 -23.87 11.96
N ASP A 245 -7.41 -22.99 12.00
CA ASP A 245 -7.37 -21.84 12.92
C ASP A 245 -8.24 -20.67 12.46
N ARG A 246 -8.73 -20.71 11.21
CA ARG A 246 -9.59 -19.67 10.63
C ARG A 246 -11.06 -20.03 10.73
N SER A 247 -11.88 -19.09 11.16
CA SER A 247 -13.34 -19.25 11.22
C SER A 247 -14.01 -19.31 9.85
N GLU A 248 -13.40 -18.73 8.80
CA GLU A 248 -13.98 -18.67 7.46
C GLU A 248 -12.91 -18.77 6.36
N VAL A 249 -13.35 -19.16 5.15
CA VAL A 249 -12.48 -19.26 3.97
C VAL A 249 -12.19 -17.84 3.48
N VAL A 250 -10.92 -17.53 3.29
CA VAL A 250 -10.48 -16.17 2.92
C VAL A 250 -10.25 -16.10 1.42
N ALA A 251 -10.77 -15.05 0.78
CA ALA A 251 -10.54 -14.77 -0.63
C ALA A 251 -9.51 -13.67 -0.84
N VAL A 252 -8.67 -13.85 -1.86
CA VAL A 252 -7.64 -12.91 -2.30
C VAL A 252 -7.91 -12.56 -3.74
N GLU A 253 -8.17 -11.29 -4.06
CA GLU A 253 -8.41 -10.87 -5.44
C GLU A 253 -7.16 -11.04 -6.32
N ALA A 254 -7.41 -11.36 -7.60
CA ALA A 254 -6.36 -11.33 -8.61
C ALA A 254 -5.84 -9.90 -8.77
N ALA A 255 -4.51 -9.76 -8.86
CA ALA A 255 -3.93 -8.46 -9.21
C ALA A 255 -4.29 -8.11 -10.66
N PRO A 256 -4.52 -6.81 -10.97
CA PRO A 256 -4.82 -6.39 -12.33
C PRO A 256 -3.66 -6.73 -13.27
N ALA A 257 -3.99 -7.30 -14.43
CA ALA A 257 -3.02 -7.78 -15.42
C ALA A 257 -3.55 -7.56 -16.85
N SER A 258 -2.65 -7.21 -17.78
CA SER A 258 -2.93 -7.26 -19.22
C SER A 258 -2.58 -8.64 -19.78
N ILE A 259 -3.56 -9.53 -19.88
CA ILE A 259 -3.31 -10.94 -20.19
C ILE A 259 -2.74 -11.12 -21.61
N VAL A 260 -1.57 -11.75 -21.68
CA VAL A 260 -0.86 -12.16 -22.90
C VAL A 260 -0.74 -13.67 -22.96
N ASP A 261 -0.18 -14.29 -21.92
CA ASP A 261 0.06 -15.74 -21.83
C ASP A 261 -0.10 -16.21 -20.39
N VAL A 262 -1.10 -17.03 -20.09
CA VAL A 262 -1.36 -17.51 -18.73
C VAL A 262 -0.50 -18.72 -18.33
N THR A 263 0.42 -19.16 -19.20
CA THR A 263 1.38 -20.22 -18.88
C THR A 263 2.27 -19.78 -17.72
N GLY A 264 2.43 -20.67 -16.73
CA GLY A 264 3.29 -20.39 -15.57
C GLY A 264 2.74 -19.37 -14.57
N ALA A 265 1.55 -18.80 -14.77
CA ALA A 265 0.95 -17.86 -13.81
C ALA A 265 0.67 -18.55 -12.45
N GLY A 266 0.30 -19.83 -12.47
CA GLY A 266 0.14 -20.64 -11.26
C GLY A 266 1.47 -20.88 -10.53
N ASP A 267 2.52 -21.21 -11.27
CA ASP A 267 3.86 -21.44 -10.71
C ASP A 267 4.45 -20.13 -10.14
N ALA A 268 4.25 -19.03 -10.85
CA ALA A 268 4.63 -17.69 -10.38
C ALA A 268 3.86 -17.30 -9.11
N PHE A 269 2.58 -17.67 -8.98
CA PHE A 269 1.84 -17.53 -7.73
C PHE A 269 2.55 -18.27 -6.59
N CYS A 270 2.92 -19.54 -6.80
CA CYS A 270 3.60 -20.36 -5.81
C CYS A 270 4.92 -19.75 -5.36
N GLY A 271 5.72 -19.22 -6.30
CA GLY A 271 6.96 -18.51 -6.00
C GLY A 271 6.75 -17.24 -5.16
N GLY A 272 5.79 -16.40 -5.55
CA GLY A 272 5.41 -15.21 -4.79
C GLY A 272 4.90 -15.55 -3.38
N PHE A 273 4.10 -16.60 -3.26
CA PHE A 273 3.60 -17.10 -1.98
C PHE A 273 4.72 -17.62 -1.07
N ALA A 274 5.58 -18.50 -1.57
CA ALA A 274 6.71 -19.05 -0.83
C ALA A 274 7.66 -17.94 -0.32
N SER A 275 7.89 -16.91 -1.13
CA SER A 275 8.69 -15.75 -0.72
C SER A 275 8.08 -14.92 0.43
N GLY A 276 6.74 -14.85 0.50
CA GLY A 276 6.03 -14.20 1.59
C GLY A 276 6.19 -14.97 2.90
N LEU A 277 6.03 -16.30 2.84
CA LEU A 277 6.26 -17.16 4.01
C LEU A 277 7.72 -17.10 4.48
N ALA A 278 8.68 -17.06 3.56
CA ALA A 278 10.09 -16.93 3.90
C ALA A 278 10.39 -15.63 4.65
N GLN A 279 9.58 -14.59 4.46
CA GLN A 279 9.70 -13.32 5.19
C GLN A 279 8.92 -13.29 6.51
N GLY A 280 8.29 -14.40 6.91
CA GLY A 280 7.48 -14.50 8.12
C GLY A 280 6.12 -13.81 8.02
N LEU A 281 5.60 -13.61 6.80
CA LEU A 281 4.29 -13.01 6.60
C LEU A 281 3.15 -13.99 6.86
N ASP A 282 1.98 -13.46 7.24
CA ASP A 282 0.74 -14.24 7.28
C ASP A 282 0.42 -14.82 5.88
N PRO A 283 -0.11 -16.05 5.79
CA PRO A 283 -0.47 -16.66 4.51
C PRO A 283 -1.37 -15.82 3.60
N LEU A 284 -2.21 -14.92 4.15
CA LEU A 284 -2.99 -13.98 3.35
C LEU A 284 -2.09 -13.01 2.58
N GLU A 285 -1.07 -12.45 3.23
CA GLU A 285 -0.15 -11.52 2.59
C GLU A 285 0.81 -12.22 1.64
N ALA A 286 1.20 -13.46 1.97
CA ALA A 286 1.90 -14.33 1.03
C ALA A 286 1.06 -14.58 -0.24
N ALA A 287 -0.24 -14.86 -0.10
CA ALA A 287 -1.15 -15.07 -1.23
C ALA A 287 -1.31 -13.82 -2.10
N ARG A 288 -1.32 -12.61 -1.51
CA ARG A 288 -1.34 -11.35 -2.30
C ARG A 288 -0.07 -11.15 -3.13
N ARG A 289 1.10 -11.50 -2.59
CA ARG A 289 2.34 -11.53 -3.39
C ARG A 289 2.25 -12.56 -4.51
N GLY A 290 1.66 -13.71 -4.23
CA GLY A 290 1.32 -14.71 -5.24
C GLY A 290 0.45 -14.15 -6.36
N THR A 291 -0.64 -13.43 -6.05
CA THR A 291 -1.53 -12.88 -7.10
C THR A 291 -0.83 -11.82 -7.95
N VAL A 292 0.04 -10.99 -7.36
CA VAL A 292 0.85 -10.02 -8.09
C VAL A 292 1.89 -10.71 -8.99
N SER A 293 2.60 -11.72 -8.48
CA SER A 293 3.55 -12.50 -9.27
C SER A 293 2.88 -13.20 -10.46
N ALA A 294 1.69 -13.79 -10.24
CA ALA A 294 0.89 -14.41 -11.29
C ALA A 294 0.47 -13.41 -12.38
N ALA A 295 0.09 -12.19 -11.98
CA ALA A 295 -0.26 -11.11 -12.91
C ALA A 295 0.92 -10.75 -13.83
N PHE A 296 2.13 -10.57 -13.28
CA PHE A 296 3.31 -10.27 -14.10
C PHE A 296 3.71 -11.42 -15.02
N ALA A 297 3.59 -12.67 -14.56
CA ALA A 297 3.84 -13.83 -15.40
C ALA A 297 2.84 -13.87 -16.57
N ALA A 298 1.58 -13.52 -16.31
CA ALA A 298 0.53 -13.52 -17.32
C ALA A 298 0.66 -12.44 -18.41
N GLU A 299 1.50 -11.41 -18.17
CA GLU A 299 1.70 -10.25 -19.06
C GLU A 299 2.78 -10.47 -20.14
N GLY A 300 3.41 -11.65 -20.20
CA GLY A 300 4.41 -11.95 -21.22
C GLY A 300 4.60 -13.44 -21.49
N PHE A 301 5.27 -13.75 -22.61
CA PHE A 301 5.54 -15.13 -23.02
C PHE A 301 6.77 -15.70 -22.33
N GLY A 302 6.63 -16.93 -21.83
CA GLY A 302 7.71 -17.66 -21.17
C GLY A 302 8.14 -17.05 -19.83
N SER A 303 8.88 -17.82 -19.04
CA SER A 303 9.31 -17.42 -17.70
C SER A 303 10.23 -16.20 -17.71
N LEU A 304 10.98 -15.99 -18.79
CA LEU A 304 11.94 -14.89 -18.91
C LEU A 304 11.29 -13.50 -19.00
N ALA A 305 9.99 -13.40 -19.28
CA ALA A 305 9.27 -12.13 -19.19
C ALA A 305 9.36 -11.51 -17.79
N LEU A 306 9.40 -12.34 -16.73
CA LEU A 306 9.54 -11.87 -15.35
C LEU A 306 10.89 -11.20 -15.05
N THR A 307 11.91 -11.40 -15.89
CA THR A 307 13.23 -10.81 -15.66
C THR A 307 13.29 -9.31 -15.90
N SER A 308 12.32 -8.73 -16.62
CA SER A 308 12.19 -7.27 -16.79
C SER A 308 11.42 -6.60 -15.66
N VAL A 309 10.80 -7.39 -14.77
CA VAL A 309 10.04 -6.88 -13.63
C VAL A 309 10.96 -6.70 -12.43
N THR A 310 10.86 -5.57 -11.75
CA THR A 310 11.66 -5.26 -10.57
C THR A 310 10.87 -5.50 -9.27
N PRO A 311 11.55 -5.68 -8.13
CA PRO A 311 10.89 -5.69 -6.82
C PRO A 311 10.06 -4.42 -6.53
N ALA A 312 10.46 -3.27 -7.10
CA ALA A 312 9.73 -2.02 -6.97
C ALA A 312 8.40 -2.07 -7.74
N ASP A 313 8.40 -2.61 -8.96
CA ASP A 313 7.17 -2.80 -9.75
C ASP A 313 6.19 -3.75 -9.04
N ALA A 314 6.72 -4.85 -8.51
CA ALA A 314 5.96 -5.82 -7.73
C ALA A 314 5.32 -5.16 -6.50
N SER A 315 6.10 -4.40 -5.73
CA SER A 315 5.61 -3.66 -4.56
C SER A 315 4.57 -2.61 -4.92
N ALA A 316 4.77 -1.86 -6.01
CA ALA A 316 3.83 -0.86 -6.49
C ALA A 316 2.47 -1.50 -6.86
N ARG A 317 2.48 -2.64 -7.54
CA ARG A 317 1.26 -3.36 -7.92
C ARG A 317 0.57 -3.99 -6.70
N LEU A 318 1.32 -4.48 -5.72
CA LEU A 318 0.76 -4.99 -4.46
C LEU A 318 0.02 -3.90 -3.65
N LEU A 319 0.57 -2.69 -3.61
CA LEU A 319 -0.06 -1.54 -2.96
C LEU A 319 -1.33 -1.05 -3.68
N GLY A 320 -1.43 -1.30 -4.99
CA GLY A 320 -2.61 -1.01 -5.81
C GLY A 320 -3.62 -2.16 -5.92
N ALA A 321 -3.27 -3.37 -5.48
CA ALA A 321 -4.16 -4.52 -5.50
C ALA A 321 -5.24 -4.37 -4.40
N PRO A 322 -6.54 -4.42 -4.73
CA PRO A 322 -7.59 -4.32 -3.73
C PRO A 322 -7.47 -5.46 -2.72
N VAL A 323 -7.62 -5.13 -1.43
CA VAL A 323 -7.74 -6.13 -0.38
C VAL A 323 -9.21 -6.49 -0.24
N THR A 324 -9.60 -7.70 -0.63
CA THR A 324 -10.84 -8.30 -0.13
C THR A 324 -10.68 -8.60 1.35
N THR A 325 -11.15 -7.67 2.16
CA THR A 325 -11.33 -7.79 3.60
C THR A 325 -12.45 -8.77 3.90
N SER A 326 -12.23 -10.07 3.66
CA SER A 326 -13.15 -11.05 4.24
C SER A 326 -12.84 -11.33 5.72
N GLN A 327 -11.70 -10.92 6.31
CA GLN A 327 -11.41 -11.25 7.72
C GLN A 327 -10.59 -10.29 8.61
N ARG A 328 -10.14 -9.12 8.15
CA ARG A 328 -9.80 -8.04 9.09
C ARG A 328 -10.92 -7.02 9.06
N ASP A 329 -11.46 -6.63 10.22
CA ASP A 329 -12.46 -5.57 10.31
C ASP A 329 -11.91 -4.36 9.55
N ARG A 330 -12.55 -3.97 8.45
CA ARG A 330 -12.15 -2.82 7.62
C ARG A 330 -12.09 -1.54 8.47
N PHE A 331 -12.80 -1.51 9.59
CA PHE A 331 -12.83 -0.40 10.54
C PHE A 331 -11.92 -0.64 11.76
N ALA A 332 -11.07 -1.67 11.79
CA ALA A 332 -10.10 -1.86 12.87
C ALA A 332 -9.25 -0.59 13.07
N ILE A 333 -9.10 -0.17 14.31
CA ILE A 333 -8.41 1.09 14.64
C ILE A 333 -6.89 0.97 14.41
N GLU A 334 -6.36 -0.25 14.45
CA GLU A 334 -4.96 -0.61 14.19
C GLU A 334 -4.50 -0.15 12.80
N TRP A 335 -5.40 -0.17 11.81
CA TRP A 335 -5.13 0.34 10.48
C TRP A 335 -4.75 1.82 10.48
N MET A 336 -5.28 2.61 11.42
CA MET A 336 -4.95 4.04 11.50
C MET A 336 -3.47 4.24 11.86
N LEU A 337 -2.92 3.47 12.81
CA LEU A 337 -1.51 3.59 13.17
C LEU A 337 -0.59 3.05 12.07
N GLU A 338 -0.95 1.92 11.45
CA GLU A 338 -0.21 1.39 10.31
C GLU A 338 -0.18 2.38 9.15
N GLU A 339 -1.32 3.04 8.87
CA GLU A 339 -1.41 4.09 7.87
C GLU A 339 -0.53 5.30 8.21
N ILE A 340 -0.61 5.81 9.45
CA ILE A 340 0.20 6.95 9.91
C ILE A 340 1.70 6.68 9.70
N ARG A 341 2.15 5.45 9.96
CA ARG A 341 3.56 5.05 9.79
C ARG A 341 4.03 5.04 8.33
N LEU A 342 3.11 4.99 7.36
CA LEU A 342 3.43 5.12 5.93
C LEU A 342 3.62 6.58 5.48
N ALA A 343 3.40 7.58 6.35
CA ALA A 343 3.48 8.99 6.00
C ALA A 343 4.80 9.39 5.30
N PRO A 344 6.01 8.98 5.76
CA PRO A 344 7.26 9.33 5.09
C PRO A 344 7.31 8.84 3.64
N ASP A 345 6.91 7.59 3.41
CA ASP A 345 6.90 6.96 2.08
C ASP A 345 5.84 7.59 1.16
N VAL A 346 4.70 7.99 1.72
CA VAL A 346 3.66 8.70 0.97
C VAL A 346 4.16 10.06 0.53
N ILE A 347 4.79 10.84 1.43
CA ILE A 347 5.35 12.15 1.11
C ILE A 347 6.43 12.03 0.03
N ALA A 348 7.38 11.11 0.19
CA ALA A 348 8.45 10.89 -0.79
C ALA A 348 7.90 10.52 -2.18
N ARG A 349 6.92 9.62 -2.23
CA ARG A 349 6.27 9.24 -3.50
C ARG A 349 5.49 10.38 -4.14
N GLN A 350 4.76 11.17 -3.35
CA GLN A 350 4.04 12.32 -3.88
C GLN A 350 4.98 13.36 -4.50
N LEU A 351 6.09 13.70 -3.80
CA LEU A 351 7.07 14.65 -4.33
C LEU A 351 7.64 14.20 -5.68
N ALA A 352 7.96 12.90 -5.81
CA ALA A 352 8.45 12.35 -7.07
C ALA A 352 7.37 12.31 -8.17
N ALA A 353 6.12 11.98 -7.83
CA ALA A 353 5.04 11.78 -8.81
C ALA A 353 4.42 13.10 -9.32
N LEU A 354 4.42 14.14 -8.49
CA LEU A 354 3.67 15.38 -8.76
C LEU A 354 4.50 16.49 -9.41
N ASP A 355 5.82 16.39 -9.43
CA ASP A 355 6.72 17.44 -9.93
C ASP A 355 6.35 17.92 -11.35
N THR A 356 6.36 17.01 -12.33
CA THR A 356 6.05 17.35 -13.72
C THR A 356 4.58 17.79 -13.93
N PRO A 357 3.55 17.07 -13.43
CA PRO A 357 2.17 17.52 -13.58
C PRO A 357 1.90 18.91 -13.00
N LEU A 358 2.47 19.23 -11.82
CA LEU A 358 2.26 20.51 -11.18
C LEU A 358 3.05 21.64 -11.85
N GLN A 359 4.24 21.35 -12.40
CA GLN A 359 4.97 22.30 -13.23
C GLN A 359 4.15 22.72 -14.47
N GLN A 360 3.52 21.77 -15.14
CA GLN A 360 2.67 22.05 -16.32
C GLN A 360 1.44 22.87 -15.94
N LEU A 361 0.77 22.51 -14.84
CA LEU A 361 -0.38 23.26 -14.33
C LEU A 361 0.01 24.69 -13.97
N ALA A 362 1.11 24.87 -13.23
CA ALA A 362 1.65 26.18 -12.86
C ALA A 362 1.92 27.07 -14.09
N ALA A 363 2.55 26.53 -15.13
CA ALA A 363 2.79 27.26 -16.37
C ALA A 363 1.47 27.70 -17.04
N SER A 364 0.47 26.83 -17.09
CA SER A 364 -0.86 27.15 -17.62
C SER A 364 -1.57 28.24 -16.80
N LEU A 365 -1.41 28.25 -15.48
CA LEU A 365 -2.00 29.26 -14.61
C LEU A 365 -1.35 30.64 -14.80
N VAL A 366 -0.04 30.69 -15.02
CA VAL A 366 0.66 31.93 -15.40
C VAL A 366 0.19 32.42 -16.77
N GLN A 367 0.12 31.53 -17.76
CA GLN A 367 -0.31 31.88 -19.12
C GLN A 367 -1.76 32.41 -19.18
N SER A 368 -2.64 31.84 -18.36
CA SER A 368 -4.05 32.28 -18.25
C SER A 368 -4.24 33.54 -17.41
N GLY A 369 -3.17 34.09 -16.83
CA GLY A 369 -3.21 35.35 -16.09
C GLY A 369 -3.96 35.26 -14.77
N VAL A 370 -4.05 34.06 -14.17
CA VAL A 370 -4.73 33.85 -12.88
C VAL A 370 -4.06 34.71 -11.80
N GLY A 371 -4.88 35.52 -11.11
CA GLY A 371 -4.43 36.47 -10.10
C GLY A 371 -5.00 36.23 -8.70
N ASN A 372 -6.01 35.37 -8.56
CA ASN A 372 -6.63 35.04 -7.27
C ASN A 372 -6.88 33.53 -7.19
N LEU A 373 -6.53 32.90 -6.07
CA LEU A 373 -6.72 31.47 -5.84
C LEU A 373 -7.72 31.24 -4.70
N TYR A 374 -8.71 30.39 -4.96
CA TYR A 374 -9.67 29.95 -3.96
C TYR A 374 -9.53 28.45 -3.74
N LEU A 375 -9.18 28.05 -2.52
CA LEU A 375 -8.99 26.66 -2.09
C LEU A 375 -10.29 26.16 -1.44
N VAL A 376 -10.91 25.14 -2.02
CA VAL A 376 -12.30 24.79 -1.70
C VAL A 376 -12.45 23.32 -1.36
N GLY A 377 -13.03 23.01 -0.20
CA GLY A 377 -13.26 21.62 0.23
C GLY A 377 -14.19 21.49 1.43
N CYS A 378 -14.26 20.28 1.97
CA CYS A 378 -14.98 19.95 3.20
C CYS A 378 -14.08 19.11 4.14
N GLY A 379 -14.27 19.25 5.46
CA GLY A 379 -13.51 18.52 6.47
C GLY A 379 -11.99 18.69 6.29
N ASP A 380 -11.25 17.59 6.37
CA ASP A 380 -9.79 17.57 6.22
C ASP A 380 -9.30 18.24 4.92
N SER A 381 -10.04 18.10 3.81
CA SER A 381 -9.69 18.78 2.55
C SER A 381 -9.81 20.31 2.64
N ALA A 382 -10.76 20.82 3.43
CA ALA A 382 -10.85 22.26 3.71
C ALA A 382 -9.69 22.72 4.59
N PHE A 383 -9.30 21.91 5.59
CA PHE A 383 -8.15 22.22 6.45
C PHE A 383 -6.83 22.18 5.65
N ALA A 384 -6.68 21.26 4.69
CA ALA A 384 -5.50 21.22 3.82
C ALA A 384 -5.39 22.49 2.97
N GLY A 385 -6.52 22.96 2.40
CA GLY A 385 -6.60 24.24 1.72
C GLY A 385 -6.19 25.40 2.63
N ALA A 386 -6.77 25.50 3.83
CA ALA A 386 -6.46 26.55 4.79
C ALA A 386 -4.97 26.56 5.21
N ALA A 387 -4.40 25.39 5.49
CA ALA A 387 -2.99 25.21 5.84
C ALA A 387 -2.03 25.65 4.72
N ALA A 388 -2.45 25.56 3.45
CA ALA A 388 -1.63 25.91 2.30
C ALA A 388 -1.68 27.39 1.88
N THR A 389 -2.62 28.18 2.40
CA THR A 389 -2.81 29.60 2.01
C THR A 389 -1.54 30.43 2.14
N LEU A 390 -0.78 30.25 3.23
CA LEU A 390 0.48 30.95 3.47
C LEU A 390 1.55 30.59 2.44
N ALA A 391 1.65 29.31 2.04
CA ALA A 391 2.62 28.86 1.05
C ALA A 391 2.37 29.50 -0.33
N PHE A 392 1.11 29.58 -0.78
CA PHE A 392 0.76 30.26 -2.03
C PHE A 392 1.06 31.76 -1.97
N SER A 393 0.68 32.43 -0.87
CA SER A 393 0.91 33.87 -0.70
C SER A 393 2.41 34.19 -0.68
N LYS A 394 3.20 33.37 0.02
CA LYS A 394 4.65 33.55 0.22
C LYS A 394 5.47 33.18 -1.02
N HIS A 395 5.21 32.03 -1.64
CA HIS A 395 6.07 31.49 -2.69
C HIS A 395 5.56 31.77 -4.10
N ALA A 396 4.24 31.67 -4.32
CA ALA A 396 3.66 32.00 -5.62
C ALA A 396 3.41 33.51 -5.78
N GLY A 397 3.30 34.25 -4.68
CA GLY A 397 2.89 35.66 -4.71
C GLY A 397 1.45 35.82 -5.23
N ILE A 398 0.61 34.82 -4.98
CA ILE A 398 -0.80 34.79 -5.36
C ILE A 398 -1.64 34.88 -4.09
N PRO A 399 -2.57 35.86 -3.98
CA PRO A 399 -3.57 35.87 -2.92
C PRO A 399 -4.37 34.56 -2.94
N ALA A 400 -4.29 33.81 -1.85
CA ALA A 400 -4.99 32.54 -1.68
C ALA A 400 -5.97 32.61 -0.50
N GLU A 401 -7.23 32.26 -0.73
CA GLU A 401 -8.27 32.20 0.30
C GLU A 401 -8.85 30.78 0.37
N ALA A 402 -8.96 30.22 1.58
CA ALA A 402 -9.65 28.96 1.80
C ALA A 402 -11.14 29.22 2.11
N ILE A 403 -12.04 28.55 1.38
CA ILE A 403 -13.48 28.74 1.50
C ILE A 403 -14.16 27.38 1.60
N HIS A 404 -15.12 27.22 2.52
CA HIS A 404 -15.91 26.00 2.59
C HIS A 404 -16.73 25.79 1.31
N ALA A 405 -16.83 24.55 0.85
CA ALA A 405 -17.43 24.24 -0.45
C ALA A 405 -18.87 24.76 -0.61
N LEU A 406 -19.69 24.66 0.44
CA LEU A 406 -21.05 25.20 0.42
C LEU A 406 -21.05 26.72 0.21
N ASP A 407 -20.15 27.43 0.90
CA ASP A 407 -20.08 28.89 0.83
C ASP A 407 -19.57 29.37 -0.51
N MET A 408 -18.59 28.65 -1.07
CA MET A 408 -18.17 28.86 -2.45
C MET A 408 -19.35 28.71 -3.39
N ALA A 409 -20.01 27.55 -3.37
CA ALA A 409 -21.08 27.20 -4.29
C ALA A 409 -22.28 28.17 -4.23
N ARG A 410 -22.65 28.63 -3.03
CA ARG A 410 -23.91 29.36 -2.83
C ARG A 410 -23.75 30.85 -2.62
N TYR A 411 -22.68 31.31 -2.00
CA TYR A 411 -22.57 32.71 -1.58
C TYR A 411 -21.47 33.46 -2.35
N ARG A 412 -20.34 32.82 -2.64
CA ARG A 412 -19.13 33.51 -3.13
C ARG A 412 -18.92 33.44 -4.64
N VAL A 413 -19.26 32.34 -5.31
CA VAL A 413 -18.84 32.04 -6.70
C VAL A 413 -19.09 33.17 -7.72
N ARG A 414 -20.20 33.89 -7.61
CA ARG A 414 -20.58 35.00 -8.53
C ARG A 414 -19.85 36.32 -8.27
N TYR A 415 -19.25 36.46 -7.08
CA TYR A 415 -18.58 37.68 -6.64
C TYR A 415 -17.06 37.54 -6.65
N LEU A 416 -16.55 36.41 -7.13
CA LEU A 416 -15.11 36.25 -7.29
C LEU A 416 -14.61 37.27 -8.33
N PRO A 417 -13.45 37.89 -8.08
CA PRO A 417 -12.88 38.84 -9.02
C PRO A 417 -12.55 38.16 -10.37
N PRO A 418 -12.37 38.94 -11.45
CA PRO A 418 -11.84 38.40 -12.69
C PRO A 418 -10.49 37.70 -12.48
N ASN A 419 -10.17 36.75 -13.37
CA ASN A 419 -8.94 35.96 -13.32
C ASN A 419 -8.79 35.14 -12.02
N SER A 420 -9.92 34.69 -11.46
CA SER A 420 -9.95 33.78 -10.33
C SER A 420 -9.82 32.33 -10.78
N ALA A 421 -9.07 31.55 -10.00
CA ALA A 421 -9.05 30.10 -10.11
C ALA A 421 -9.58 29.47 -8.83
N VAL A 422 -10.36 28.39 -8.98
CA VAL A 422 -10.98 27.63 -7.90
C VAL A 422 -10.39 26.23 -7.91
N LEU A 423 -9.59 25.90 -6.89
CA LEU A 423 -9.05 24.57 -6.66
C LEU A 423 -9.96 23.80 -5.70
N CYS A 424 -10.71 22.85 -6.25
CA CYS A 424 -11.59 21.97 -5.48
C CYS A 424 -10.82 20.75 -4.98
N ILE A 425 -10.75 20.58 -3.66
CA ILE A 425 -9.94 19.58 -2.98
C ILE A 425 -10.88 18.53 -2.37
N SER A 426 -10.70 17.27 -2.76
CA SER A 426 -11.40 16.12 -2.18
C SER A 426 -10.68 14.82 -2.52
N TYR A 427 -10.12 14.14 -1.51
CA TYR A 427 -9.43 12.87 -1.74
C TYR A 427 -10.36 11.82 -2.37
N SER A 428 -11.60 11.65 -1.89
CA SER A 428 -12.54 10.69 -2.49
C SER A 428 -13.03 11.12 -3.88
N GLY A 429 -13.12 12.43 -4.12
CA GLY A 429 -13.73 12.99 -5.32
C GLY A 429 -15.27 12.86 -5.38
N GLU A 430 -15.89 12.36 -4.32
CA GLU A 430 -17.34 12.07 -4.28
C GLU A 430 -18.15 13.18 -3.57
N VAL A 431 -17.48 14.07 -2.80
CA VAL A 431 -18.14 15.01 -1.88
C VAL A 431 -19.07 15.97 -2.64
N GLY A 432 -20.38 15.84 -2.39
CA GLY A 432 -21.42 16.50 -3.18
C GLY A 432 -21.31 18.02 -3.19
N ARG A 433 -20.97 18.65 -2.05
CA ARG A 433 -20.81 20.12 -1.98
C ARG A 433 -19.56 20.62 -2.70
N THR A 434 -18.49 19.84 -2.72
CA THR A 434 -17.28 20.16 -3.49
C THR A 434 -17.55 20.04 -4.98
N ILE A 435 -18.30 19.02 -5.41
CA ILE A 435 -18.77 18.85 -6.80
C ILE A 435 -19.66 20.03 -7.21
N GLU A 436 -20.60 20.44 -6.35
CA GLU A 436 -21.46 21.61 -6.58
C GLU A 436 -20.62 22.88 -6.75
N ALA A 437 -19.62 23.11 -5.89
CA ALA A 437 -18.74 24.27 -5.99
C ALA A 437 -17.94 24.29 -7.31
N ALA A 438 -17.39 23.16 -7.74
CA ALA A 438 -16.68 23.03 -9.00
C ALA A 438 -17.60 23.32 -10.20
N ALA A 439 -18.79 22.72 -10.21
CA ALA A 439 -19.77 22.93 -11.26
C ALA A 439 -20.22 24.40 -11.36
N GLN A 440 -20.51 25.04 -10.23
CA GLN A 440 -20.88 26.45 -10.16
C GLN A 440 -19.72 27.35 -10.62
N ALA A 441 -18.49 27.11 -10.15
CA ALA A 441 -17.33 27.90 -10.56
C ALA A 441 -17.12 27.87 -12.08
N ARG A 442 -17.30 26.69 -12.69
CA ARG A 442 -17.24 26.54 -14.16
C ARG A 442 -18.39 27.27 -14.86
N GLU A 443 -19.62 27.18 -14.35
CA GLU A 443 -20.79 27.86 -14.93
C GLU A 443 -20.64 29.39 -14.91
N PHE A 444 -20.01 29.94 -13.88
CA PHE A 444 -19.68 31.37 -13.78
C PHE A 444 -18.38 31.76 -14.50
N GLY A 445 -17.75 30.84 -15.22
CA GLY A 445 -16.61 31.12 -16.10
C GLY A 445 -15.24 31.20 -15.40
N HIS A 446 -15.13 30.75 -14.15
CA HIS A 446 -13.84 30.71 -13.43
C HIS A 446 -13.00 29.50 -13.86
N ARG A 447 -11.68 29.61 -13.75
CA ARG A 447 -10.78 28.46 -13.96
C ARG A 447 -10.98 27.46 -12.83
N VAL A 448 -11.39 26.24 -13.14
CA VAL A 448 -11.58 25.18 -12.14
C VAL A 448 -10.46 24.16 -12.24
N MET A 449 -9.87 23.83 -11.10
CA MET A 449 -8.90 22.76 -10.92
C MET A 449 -9.41 21.79 -9.85
N VAL A 450 -9.00 20.53 -9.93
CA VAL A 450 -9.38 19.50 -8.97
C VAL A 450 -8.14 18.81 -8.42
N LEU A 451 -8.10 18.63 -7.09
CA LEU A 451 -7.13 17.79 -6.40
C LEU A 451 -7.87 16.60 -5.76
N THR A 452 -7.59 15.38 -6.22
CA THR A 452 -8.32 14.19 -5.80
C THR A 452 -7.46 12.92 -5.80
N GLY A 453 -7.90 11.86 -5.12
CA GLY A 453 -7.29 10.53 -5.21
C GLY A 453 -7.84 9.66 -6.33
N ASN A 454 -8.90 10.11 -7.01
CA ASN A 454 -9.56 9.33 -8.07
C ASN A 454 -9.77 10.17 -9.34
N ALA A 455 -9.00 9.86 -10.37
CA ALA A 455 -9.00 10.56 -11.67
C ALA A 455 -10.33 10.48 -12.44
N VAL A 456 -11.20 9.52 -12.10
CA VAL A 456 -12.50 9.31 -12.76
C VAL A 456 -13.68 9.60 -11.83
N SER A 457 -13.44 10.30 -10.71
CA SER A 457 -14.49 10.67 -9.75
C SER A 457 -15.48 11.70 -10.32
N PRO A 458 -16.68 11.82 -9.75
CA PRO A 458 -17.63 12.87 -10.15
C PRO A 458 -17.04 14.28 -10.07
N LEU A 459 -16.20 14.57 -9.08
CA LEU A 459 -15.51 15.85 -8.98
C LEU A 459 -14.50 16.05 -10.11
N ALA A 460 -13.71 15.03 -10.47
CA ALA A 460 -12.74 15.10 -11.56
C ALA A 460 -13.41 15.48 -12.90
N ASN A 461 -14.64 15.01 -13.13
CA ASN A 461 -15.41 15.35 -14.34
C ASN A 461 -15.85 16.83 -14.41
N GLU A 462 -15.73 17.60 -13.33
CA GLU A 462 -16.10 19.02 -13.31
C GLU A 462 -14.99 19.94 -13.83
N ALA A 463 -13.75 19.46 -13.98
CA ALA A 463 -12.59 20.26 -14.38
C ALA A 463 -11.72 19.59 -15.45
N ALA A 464 -11.03 20.39 -16.26
CA ALA A 464 -10.02 19.90 -17.20
C ALA A 464 -8.66 19.69 -16.52
N ASP A 465 -8.35 20.50 -15.51
CA ASP A 465 -7.13 20.36 -14.72
C ASP A 465 -7.40 19.46 -13.51
N VAL A 466 -6.91 18.22 -13.56
CA VAL A 466 -7.06 17.25 -12.48
C VAL A 466 -5.68 16.80 -12.00
N VAL A 467 -5.38 17.09 -10.74
CA VAL A 467 -4.19 16.62 -10.02
C VAL A 467 -4.59 15.40 -9.20
N VAL A 468 -3.91 14.29 -9.42
CA VAL A 468 -4.21 13.01 -8.77
C VAL A 468 -3.15 12.70 -7.72
N VAL A 469 -3.57 12.50 -6.47
CA VAL A 469 -2.70 12.06 -5.36
C VAL A 469 -3.01 10.61 -4.98
N ASN A 470 -2.00 9.75 -4.96
CA ASN A 470 -2.22 8.33 -4.66
C ASN A 470 -1.69 7.96 -3.27
N VAL A 471 -2.54 7.39 -2.42
CA VAL A 471 -2.13 6.87 -1.11
C VAL A 471 -2.59 5.41 -0.96
N PRO A 472 -1.80 4.56 -0.28
CA PRO A 472 -2.18 3.17 -0.04
C PRO A 472 -3.47 3.09 0.79
N SER A 473 -4.28 2.06 0.55
CA SER A 473 -5.49 1.78 1.34
C SER A 473 -5.30 0.49 2.14
N LEU A 474 -5.23 0.61 3.46
CA LEU A 474 -5.15 -0.54 4.39
C LEU A 474 -6.52 -0.91 4.97
N GLY A 475 -7.42 0.08 5.10
CA GLY A 475 -8.75 -0.06 5.66
C GLY A 475 -9.54 1.26 5.51
N SER A 476 -10.64 1.39 6.25
CA SER A 476 -11.36 2.65 6.41
C SER A 476 -10.90 3.34 7.68
N THR A 477 -9.98 4.28 7.54
CA THR A 477 -9.24 4.98 8.59
C THR A 477 -9.54 6.48 8.56
N PRO A 478 -9.49 7.18 9.70
CA PRO A 478 -9.44 8.64 9.76
C PRO A 478 -8.26 9.17 8.92
N GLY A 479 -8.54 9.77 7.77
CA GLY A 479 -7.55 10.00 6.70
C GLY A 479 -6.39 10.90 7.12
N THR A 480 -5.24 10.30 7.42
CA THR A 480 -4.02 11.05 7.79
C THR A 480 -3.10 11.18 6.60
N ILE A 481 -2.76 10.07 5.94
CA ILE A 481 -1.85 10.12 4.79
C ILE A 481 -2.49 10.78 3.57
N SER A 482 -3.82 10.72 3.43
CA SER A 482 -4.54 11.49 2.42
C SER A 482 -4.43 12.99 2.66
N PHE A 483 -4.51 13.44 3.92
CA PHE A 483 -4.31 14.83 4.31
C PHE A 483 -2.89 15.30 3.97
N LEU A 484 -1.88 14.52 4.36
CA LEU A 484 -0.48 14.83 4.05
C LEU A 484 -0.19 14.83 2.54
N ALA A 485 -0.74 13.89 1.78
CA ALA A 485 -0.59 13.86 0.32
C ALA A 485 -1.20 15.10 -0.35
N MET A 486 -2.37 15.56 0.12
CA MET A 486 -2.98 16.80 -0.36
C MET A 486 -2.11 18.03 -0.02
N LEU A 487 -1.55 18.09 1.19
CA LEU A 487 -0.62 19.18 1.57
C LEU A 487 0.61 19.20 0.67
N VAL A 488 1.25 18.06 0.43
CA VAL A 488 2.41 17.97 -0.49
C VAL A 488 2.05 18.50 -1.88
N ALA A 489 0.90 18.09 -2.43
CA ALA A 489 0.46 18.58 -3.74
C ALA A 489 0.24 20.11 -3.75
N LEU A 490 -0.36 20.67 -2.70
CA LEU A 490 -0.61 22.11 -2.58
C LEU A 490 0.70 22.90 -2.44
N TYR A 491 1.64 22.42 -1.63
CA TYR A 491 2.94 23.06 -1.43
C TYR A 491 3.80 22.99 -2.69
N GLU A 492 3.85 21.84 -3.35
CA GLU A 492 4.58 21.70 -4.60
C GLU A 492 3.97 22.60 -5.68
N LEU A 493 2.65 22.71 -5.76
CA LEU A 493 1.99 23.64 -6.69
C LEU A 493 2.35 25.10 -6.38
N ALA A 494 2.39 25.50 -5.11
CA ALA A 494 2.79 26.85 -4.72
C ALA A 494 4.24 27.17 -5.15
N LEU A 495 5.16 26.22 -4.99
CA LEU A 495 6.56 26.37 -5.39
C LEU A 495 6.74 26.38 -6.91
N GLN A 496 6.06 25.49 -7.63
CA GLN A 496 6.09 25.44 -9.10
C GLN A 496 5.49 26.72 -9.69
N TRP A 497 4.41 27.23 -9.11
CA TRP A 497 3.79 28.48 -9.55
C TRP A 497 4.68 29.69 -9.25
N GLY A 498 5.34 29.73 -8.08
CA GLY A 498 6.38 30.72 -7.78
C GLY A 498 7.53 30.69 -8.79
N THR A 499 8.03 29.50 -9.10
CA THR A 499 9.08 29.29 -10.12
C THR A 499 8.64 29.82 -11.48
N ALA A 500 7.43 29.46 -11.93
CA ALA A 500 6.88 29.91 -13.20
C ALA A 500 6.67 31.44 -13.28
N ARG A 501 6.54 32.12 -12.13
CA ARG A 501 6.43 33.58 -12.00
C ARG A 501 7.79 34.27 -11.81
N GLY A 502 8.88 33.52 -11.70
CA GLY A 502 10.23 34.04 -11.49
C GLY A 502 10.55 34.39 -10.03
N ASN A 503 9.80 33.87 -9.06
CA ASN A 503 10.10 34.05 -7.64
C ASN A 503 11.24 33.11 -7.21
N ASP A 504 12.05 33.53 -6.23
CA ASP A 504 13.05 32.66 -5.62
C ASP A 504 12.40 31.70 -4.61
N VAL A 505 12.37 30.42 -4.98
CA VAL A 505 11.80 29.35 -4.16
C VAL A 505 12.82 28.26 -3.81
N VAL A 506 14.11 28.45 -4.12
CA VAL A 506 15.14 27.40 -4.01
C VAL A 506 15.26 26.88 -2.58
N GLY A 507 15.31 27.78 -1.60
CA GLY A 507 15.38 27.40 -0.19
C GLY A 507 14.14 26.64 0.29
N ALA A 508 12.96 27.05 -0.15
CA ALA A 508 11.70 26.39 0.22
C ALA A 508 11.58 25.00 -0.42
N ARG A 509 11.98 24.86 -1.70
CA ARG A 509 12.05 23.56 -2.39
C ARG A 509 12.99 22.60 -1.67
N SER A 510 14.20 23.05 -1.34
CA SER A 510 15.16 22.22 -0.59
C SER A 510 14.63 21.80 0.79
N ALA A 511 13.85 22.65 1.46
CA ALA A 511 13.19 22.28 2.72
C ALA A 511 12.08 21.22 2.50
N LEU A 512 11.25 21.38 1.47
CA LEU A 512 10.17 20.44 1.16
C LEU A 512 10.71 19.06 0.73
N GLU A 513 11.83 19.01 0.01
CA GLU A 513 12.52 17.75 -0.36
C GLU A 513 12.94 16.93 0.88
N ARG A 514 13.21 17.61 2.00
CA ARG A 514 13.54 16.96 3.29
C ARG A 514 12.32 16.56 4.10
N ALA A 515 11.10 16.87 3.65
CA ALA A 515 9.89 16.62 4.43
C ALA A 515 9.69 15.14 4.77
N ALA A 516 10.02 14.22 3.87
CA ALA A 516 9.92 12.78 4.14
C ALA A 516 10.84 12.34 5.28
N GLU A 517 12.11 12.79 5.27
CA GLU A 517 13.09 12.53 6.33
C GLU A 517 12.61 13.09 7.67
N LEU A 518 12.16 14.35 7.68
CA LEU A 518 11.69 15.03 8.90
C LEU A 518 10.38 14.44 9.43
N THR A 519 9.52 13.91 8.56
CA THR A 519 8.30 13.17 8.93
C THR A 519 8.68 11.89 9.66
N ALA A 520 9.66 11.13 9.15
CA ALA A 520 10.13 9.92 9.81
C ALA A 520 10.73 10.23 11.19
N GLN A 521 11.56 11.27 11.30
CA GLN A 521 12.12 11.72 12.57
C GLN A 521 11.03 12.14 13.56
N THR A 522 10.03 12.89 13.10
CA THR A 522 8.89 13.34 13.93
C THR A 522 8.08 12.16 14.44
N LEU A 523 7.79 11.15 13.62
CA LEU A 523 7.09 9.95 14.09
C LEU A 523 7.85 9.25 15.22
N VAL A 524 9.16 9.03 15.03
CA VAL A 524 10.02 8.40 16.05
C VAL A 524 10.02 9.20 17.35
N SER A 525 10.10 10.53 17.28
CA SER A 525 10.19 11.38 18.48
C SER A 525 8.84 11.64 19.16
N SER A 526 7.73 11.51 18.45
CA SER A 526 6.40 11.91 18.94
C SER A 526 5.46 10.76 19.29
N GLU A 527 5.69 9.54 18.79
CA GLU A 527 4.76 8.42 18.99
C GLU A 527 4.55 8.09 20.48
N GLU A 528 5.63 7.93 21.22
CA GLU A 528 5.57 7.56 22.64
C GLU A 528 5.06 8.71 23.53
N PRO A 529 5.48 9.98 23.36
CA PRO A 529 4.85 11.12 24.04
C PRO A 529 3.34 11.25 23.76
N ALA A 530 2.90 11.05 22.52
CA ALA A 530 1.49 11.08 22.16
C ALA A 530 0.69 9.93 22.80
N ALA A 531 1.29 8.74 22.91
CA ALA A 531 0.69 7.60 23.62
C ALA A 531 0.48 7.89 25.11
N ARG A 532 1.50 8.44 25.80
CA ARG A 532 1.37 8.85 27.21
C ARG A 532 0.33 9.96 27.40
N LEU A 533 0.29 10.92 26.46
CA LEU A 533 -0.75 11.95 26.49
C LEU A 533 -2.14 11.33 26.37
N ALA A 534 -2.33 10.34 25.50
CA ALA A 534 -3.61 9.64 25.37
C ALA A 534 -4.06 8.98 26.68
N GLU A 535 -3.15 8.34 27.42
CA GLU A 535 -3.46 7.75 28.73
C GLU A 535 -3.95 8.80 29.74
N ARG A 536 -3.32 9.97 29.76
CA ARG A 536 -3.71 11.09 30.62
C ARG A 536 -5.05 11.70 30.22
N LEU A 537 -5.27 11.86 28.92
CA LEU A 537 -6.47 12.52 28.38
C LEU A 537 -7.68 11.58 28.22
N TYR A 538 -7.49 10.26 28.36
CA TYR A 538 -8.52 9.24 28.15
C TYR A 538 -9.83 9.51 28.90
N SER A 539 -9.74 9.97 30.14
CA SER A 539 -10.89 10.21 31.02
C SER A 539 -11.56 11.57 30.81
N ARG A 540 -10.97 12.45 30.00
CA ARG A 540 -11.48 13.80 29.75
C ARG A 540 -12.71 13.75 28.83
N ALA A 541 -13.57 14.75 28.96
CA ALA A 541 -14.80 14.84 28.16
C ALA A 541 -14.59 15.55 26.81
N ALA A 542 -13.67 16.52 26.79
CA ALA A 542 -13.32 17.32 25.64
C ALA A 542 -11.82 17.67 25.68
N ILE A 543 -11.28 18.06 24.53
CA ILE A 543 -9.91 18.58 24.37
C ILE A 543 -9.98 19.84 23.51
N ALA A 544 -9.38 20.93 23.97
CA ALA A 544 -9.21 22.15 23.19
C ALA A 544 -7.91 22.08 22.37
N PHE A 545 -7.96 22.57 21.13
CA PHE A 545 -6.83 22.64 20.21
C PHE A 545 -6.66 24.09 19.76
N VAL A 546 -5.45 24.62 19.93
CA VAL A 546 -5.16 26.01 19.67
C VAL A 546 -3.97 26.12 18.73
N GLY A 547 -4.06 26.97 17.72
CA GLY A 547 -2.98 27.21 16.77
C GLY A 547 -3.16 28.54 16.03
N ALA A 548 -2.15 28.92 15.26
CA ALA A 548 -2.15 30.17 14.49
C ALA A 548 -1.68 29.93 13.05
N GLY A 549 -2.16 30.78 12.12
CA GLY A 549 -1.78 30.71 10.71
C GLY A 549 -2.03 29.31 10.13
N PRO A 550 -1.04 28.67 9.46
CA PRO A 550 -1.22 27.33 8.91
C PRO A 550 -1.52 26.28 9.99
N ASN A 551 -1.10 26.53 11.25
CA ASN A 551 -1.29 25.59 12.35
C ASN A 551 -2.63 25.75 13.07
N GLU A 552 -3.41 26.81 12.80
CA GLU A 552 -4.83 26.81 13.15
C GLU A 552 -5.57 25.71 12.36
N ALA A 553 -5.25 25.56 11.08
CA ALA A 553 -5.82 24.48 10.26
C ALA A 553 -5.36 23.10 10.75
N THR A 554 -4.10 22.97 11.19
CA THR A 554 -3.59 21.74 11.82
C THR A 554 -4.31 21.43 13.15
N ALA A 555 -4.58 22.45 13.98
CA ALA A 555 -5.36 22.30 15.21
C ALA A 555 -6.79 21.80 14.91
N ARG A 556 -7.45 22.36 13.89
CA ARG A 556 -8.77 21.89 13.42
C ARG A 556 -8.72 20.45 12.90
N PHE A 557 -7.66 20.07 12.19
CA PHE A 557 -7.44 18.69 11.77
C PHE A 557 -7.29 17.75 13.00
N GLY A 558 -6.52 18.13 14.01
CA GLY A 558 -6.38 17.38 15.26
C GLY A 558 -7.70 17.16 15.99
N ALA A 559 -8.51 18.21 16.12
CA ALA A 559 -9.86 18.12 16.67
C ALA A 559 -10.75 17.18 15.84
N ALA A 560 -10.66 17.22 14.50
CA ALA A 560 -11.41 16.34 13.63
C ALA A 560 -11.08 14.85 13.83
N LYS A 561 -9.80 14.52 14.07
CA LYS A 561 -9.39 13.14 14.35
C LYS A 561 -10.04 12.58 15.63
N LEU A 562 -10.39 13.44 16.59
CA LEU A 562 -11.12 13.01 17.79
C LEU A 562 -12.57 12.58 17.49
N PHE A 563 -13.21 13.18 16.49
CA PHE A 563 -14.57 12.82 16.10
C PHE A 563 -14.61 11.45 15.41
N GLU A 564 -13.63 11.20 14.53
CA GLU A 564 -13.61 10.06 13.62
C GLU A 564 -13.13 8.75 14.28
N GLY A 565 -12.16 8.85 15.19
CA GLY A 565 -11.63 7.70 15.93
C GLY A 565 -12.29 7.54 17.31
N PRO A 566 -11.84 8.29 18.33
CA PRO A 566 -12.24 8.08 19.73
C PRO A 566 -13.69 8.47 20.05
N GLN A 567 -14.39 9.17 19.15
CA GLN A 567 -15.71 9.78 19.39
C GLN A 567 -15.69 10.69 20.62
N MET A 568 -14.74 11.61 20.63
CA MET A 568 -14.53 12.58 21.70
C MET A 568 -14.75 14.00 21.17
N ARG A 569 -15.15 14.92 22.04
CA ARG A 569 -15.30 16.33 21.66
C ARG A 569 -13.91 16.96 21.51
N GLY A 570 -13.58 17.42 20.31
CA GLY A 570 -12.52 18.39 20.08
C GLY A 570 -13.13 19.77 19.80
N ALA A 571 -12.57 20.82 20.38
CA ALA A 571 -12.82 22.20 19.98
C ALA A 571 -11.51 22.76 19.42
N ALA A 572 -11.57 23.45 18.29
CA ALA A 572 -10.38 24.07 17.70
C ALA A 572 -10.63 25.55 17.45
N THR A 573 -9.71 26.37 17.91
CA THR A 573 -9.81 27.83 17.79
C THR A 573 -8.46 28.46 17.42
N ASN A 574 -8.53 29.65 16.84
CA ASN A 574 -7.33 30.46 16.64
C ASN A 574 -6.76 30.88 18.00
N ILE A 575 -5.43 30.97 18.10
CA ILE A 575 -4.76 31.32 19.36
C ILE A 575 -5.18 32.68 19.93
N GLU A 576 -5.46 33.67 19.09
CA GLU A 576 -5.94 34.96 19.53
C GLU A 576 -7.41 34.88 19.94
N GLU A 577 -8.24 34.21 19.14
CA GLU A 577 -9.67 34.05 19.43
C GLU A 577 -9.93 33.20 20.68
N TRP A 578 -9.01 32.29 21.04
CA TRP A 578 -9.05 31.61 22.33
C TRP A 578 -9.08 32.63 23.47
N ALA A 579 -8.20 33.64 23.44
CA ALA A 579 -8.14 34.69 24.46
C ALA A 579 -9.40 35.57 24.49
N HIS A 580 -10.08 35.75 23.35
CA HIS A 580 -11.31 36.54 23.25
C HIS A 580 -12.60 35.71 23.41
N GLY A 581 -12.51 34.39 23.62
CA GLY A 581 -13.68 33.51 23.63
C GLY A 581 -13.55 32.36 24.62
N GLU A 582 -12.73 31.36 24.31
CA GLU A 582 -12.62 30.13 25.11
C GLU A 582 -11.95 30.36 26.47
N TYR A 583 -11.14 31.40 26.63
CA TYR A 583 -10.55 31.80 27.92
C TYR A 583 -11.58 31.91 29.04
N PHE A 584 -12.76 32.47 28.76
CA PHE A 584 -13.81 32.71 29.76
C PHE A 584 -14.44 31.43 30.33
N ILE A 585 -14.26 30.31 29.64
CA ILE A 585 -14.77 28.99 30.06
C ILE A 585 -13.65 28.01 30.39
N SER A 586 -12.39 28.40 30.14
CA SER A 586 -11.21 27.60 30.43
C SER A 586 -10.92 27.61 31.93
N GLY A 587 -10.41 26.49 32.47
CA GLY A 587 -10.13 26.40 33.90
C GLY A 587 -9.21 25.25 34.32
N ASP A 588 -9.20 25.00 35.63
CA ASP A 588 -8.28 24.08 36.29
C ASP A 588 -8.37 22.65 35.71
N GLY A 589 -7.24 22.18 35.18
CA GLY A 589 -7.07 20.87 34.58
C GLY A 589 -7.78 20.66 33.25
N GLU A 590 -8.25 21.71 32.57
CA GLU A 590 -8.80 21.59 31.22
C GLU A 590 -7.69 21.28 30.21
N PRO A 591 -7.82 20.21 29.40
CA PRO A 591 -6.78 19.83 28.46
C PRO A 591 -6.75 20.75 27.24
N VAL A 592 -5.63 21.46 27.07
CA VAL A 592 -5.38 22.36 25.95
C VAL A 592 -4.12 21.93 25.20
N ILE A 593 -4.29 21.57 23.92
CA ILE A 593 -3.19 21.22 23.03
C ILE A 593 -2.86 22.44 22.16
N VAL A 594 -1.66 22.99 22.37
CA VAL A 594 -1.15 24.13 21.61
C VAL A 594 -0.26 23.62 20.48
N VAL A 595 -0.70 23.82 19.24
CA VAL A 595 0.06 23.48 18.02
C VAL A 595 0.85 24.70 17.59
N ALA A 596 2.12 24.76 18.01
CA ALA A 596 2.98 25.91 17.79
C ALA A 596 4.39 25.50 17.32
N PRO A 597 4.52 24.96 16.09
CA PRO A 597 5.79 24.96 15.40
C PRO A 597 6.37 26.37 15.32
N ARG A 598 7.70 26.47 15.21
CA ARG A 598 8.42 27.72 15.06
C ARG A 598 7.90 28.52 13.87
N GLY A 599 7.59 29.79 14.12
CA GLY A 599 6.93 30.64 13.15
C GLY A 599 6.60 32.02 13.70
N ALA A 600 5.75 32.74 12.98
CA ALA A 600 5.38 34.11 13.27
C ALA A 600 4.65 34.29 14.61
N ALA A 601 3.98 33.25 15.12
CA ALA A 601 3.15 33.34 16.33
C ALA A 601 3.90 33.04 17.64
N MET A 602 5.22 32.81 17.63
CA MET A 602 5.93 32.27 18.80
C MET A 602 5.93 33.20 20.02
N ASP A 603 5.96 34.52 19.83
CA ASP A 603 5.83 35.50 20.91
C ASP A 603 4.44 35.40 21.57
N ARG A 604 3.39 35.39 20.76
CA ARG A 604 2.01 35.27 21.21
C ARG A 604 1.71 33.93 21.86
N VAL A 605 2.31 32.84 21.36
CA VAL A 605 2.26 31.52 22.01
C VAL A 605 2.83 31.61 23.43
N GLY A 606 3.93 32.32 23.63
CA GLY A 606 4.50 32.53 24.97
C GLY A 606 3.53 33.26 25.92
N GLU A 607 2.85 34.29 25.42
CA GLU A 607 1.84 35.03 26.19
C GLU A 607 0.64 34.12 26.56
N ILE A 608 0.12 33.35 25.60
CA ILE A 608 -1.01 32.45 25.85
C ILE A 608 -0.63 31.28 26.77
N LEU A 609 0.59 30.76 26.68
CA LEU A 609 1.07 29.73 27.62
C LEU A 609 1.12 30.26 29.06
N ALA A 610 1.50 31.53 29.27
CA ALA A 610 1.48 32.14 30.59
C ALA A 610 0.06 32.30 31.14
N GLU A 611 -0.91 32.63 30.28
CA GLU A 611 -2.33 32.71 30.67
C GLU A 611 -2.92 31.34 30.99
N LEU A 612 -2.60 30.31 30.19
CA LEU A 612 -3.02 28.93 30.45
C LEU A 612 -2.45 28.37 31.76
N ASP A 613 -1.19 28.69 32.06
CA ASP A 613 -0.56 28.36 33.35
C ASP A 613 -1.25 29.09 34.51
N PHE A 614 -1.53 30.39 34.36
CA PHE A 614 -2.22 31.19 35.38
C PHE A 614 -3.60 30.61 35.77
N ILE A 615 -4.35 30.09 34.81
CA ILE A 615 -5.65 29.45 35.05
C ILE A 615 -5.57 27.94 35.35
N ASN A 616 -4.36 27.40 35.51
CA ASN A 616 -4.05 25.99 35.80
C ASN A 616 -4.59 24.99 34.75
N SER A 617 -4.57 25.35 33.47
CA SER A 617 -4.94 24.42 32.39
C SER A 617 -3.92 23.27 32.25
N ASP A 618 -4.38 22.10 31.79
CA ASP A 618 -3.55 20.93 31.47
C ASP A 618 -2.99 21.09 30.06
N VAL A 619 -1.87 21.82 29.94
CA VAL A 619 -1.30 22.22 28.65
C VAL A 619 -0.37 21.14 28.08
N THR A 620 -0.54 20.84 26.80
CA THR A 620 0.47 20.14 26.00
C THR A 620 0.88 20.96 24.78
N LEU A 621 2.17 21.19 24.62
CA LEU A 621 2.74 21.89 23.48
C LEU A 621 3.26 20.92 22.42
N ILE A 622 2.88 21.14 21.16
CA ILE A 622 3.46 20.46 19.99
C ILE A 622 4.34 21.48 19.24
N SER A 623 5.66 21.28 19.24
CA SER A 623 6.60 22.25 18.66
C SER A 623 7.95 21.62 18.26
N ASP A 624 8.65 22.24 17.31
CA ASP A 624 10.08 22.01 16.99
C ASP A 624 11.02 23.00 17.72
N ALA A 625 10.48 23.89 18.55
CA ALA A 625 11.22 24.86 19.33
C ALA A 625 10.97 24.65 20.84
N PRO A 626 11.98 24.91 21.69
CA PRO A 626 11.77 24.94 23.13
C PRO A 626 10.81 26.10 23.48
N PRO A 627 9.86 25.88 24.41
CA PRO A 627 8.97 26.95 24.83
C PRO A 627 9.72 28.02 25.63
N ALA A 628 9.24 29.27 25.54
CA ALA A 628 9.77 30.38 26.33
C ALA A 628 9.47 30.24 27.84
N LEU A 629 8.33 29.61 28.17
CA LEU A 629 7.92 29.25 29.52
C LEU A 629 8.00 27.73 29.67
N ALA A 630 8.36 27.22 30.85
CA ALA A 630 8.39 25.78 31.07
C ALA A 630 6.97 25.20 30.96
N VAL A 631 6.72 24.38 29.94
CA VAL A 631 5.47 23.63 29.78
C VAL A 631 5.71 22.20 30.26
N GLU A 632 4.79 21.67 31.08
CA GLU A 632 4.93 20.33 31.67
C GLU A 632 5.01 19.24 30.60
N HIS A 633 4.27 19.39 29.51
CA HIS A 633 4.20 18.40 28.43
C HIS A 633 4.54 19.01 27.09
N VAL A 634 5.58 18.46 26.45
CA VAL A 634 6.00 18.84 25.11
C VAL A 634 6.08 17.58 24.25
N ILE A 635 5.44 17.61 23.09
CA ILE A 635 5.60 16.62 22.03
C ILE A 635 6.50 17.24 20.95
N PRO A 636 7.72 16.71 20.75
CA PRO A 636 8.69 17.32 19.86
C PRO A 636 8.39 17.01 18.39
N LEU A 637 8.57 18.03 17.54
CA LEU A 637 8.62 17.91 16.08
C LEU A 637 10.08 17.96 15.60
N ALA A 638 10.38 17.31 14.48
CA ALA A 638 11.69 17.45 13.85
C ALA A 638 11.90 18.89 13.34
N PRO A 639 13.02 19.55 13.65
CA PRO A 639 13.28 20.90 13.18
C PRO A 639 13.71 20.91 11.71
N GLY A 640 13.35 21.96 10.98
CA GLY A 640 13.93 22.23 9.65
C GLY A 640 12.93 22.51 8.53
N LEU A 641 11.63 22.33 8.76
CA LEU A 641 10.61 22.86 7.86
C LEU A 641 10.28 24.32 8.22
N PRO A 642 10.09 25.20 7.22
CA PRO A 642 9.52 26.52 7.47
C PRO A 642 8.06 26.40 7.93
N GLU A 643 7.56 27.42 8.63
CA GLU A 643 6.23 27.46 9.24
C GLU A 643 5.11 27.04 8.27
N ASP A 644 5.16 27.50 7.01
CA ASP A 644 4.17 27.21 5.99
C ASP A 644 4.10 25.73 5.58
N PHE A 645 5.14 24.93 5.84
CA PHE A 645 5.16 23.47 5.63
C PHE A 645 5.08 22.67 6.94
N SER A 646 5.10 23.33 8.09
CA SER A 646 5.01 22.69 9.40
C SER A 646 3.76 21.80 9.62
N PRO A 647 2.59 22.02 8.96
CA PRO A 647 1.47 21.10 9.04
C PRO A 647 1.79 19.64 8.65
N LEU A 648 2.79 19.40 7.80
CA LEU A 648 3.24 18.03 7.46
C LEU A 648 3.73 17.25 8.68
N LEU A 649 4.38 17.95 9.62
CA LEU A 649 4.94 17.33 10.82
C LEU A 649 3.94 17.39 11.98
N ALA A 650 3.29 18.54 12.18
CA ALA A 650 2.41 18.77 13.31
C ALA A 650 1.12 17.93 13.29
N ALA A 651 0.67 17.46 12.11
CA ALA A 651 -0.48 16.56 11.99
C ALA A 651 -0.21 15.14 12.54
N LEU A 652 1.05 14.70 12.58
CA LEU A 652 1.44 13.34 12.98
C LEU A 652 1.15 13.04 14.45
N PRO A 653 1.65 13.82 15.44
CA PRO A 653 1.37 13.54 16.85
C PRO A 653 -0.12 13.62 17.18
N LEU A 654 -0.88 14.49 16.52
CA LEU A 654 -2.32 14.61 16.68
C LEU A 654 -3.05 13.33 16.22
N SER A 655 -2.61 12.76 15.11
CA SER A 655 -3.18 11.51 14.57
C SER A 655 -2.82 10.32 15.44
N VAL A 656 -1.58 10.25 15.94
CA VAL A 656 -1.14 9.21 16.88
C VAL A 656 -1.90 9.30 18.20
N LEU A 657 -2.09 10.52 18.74
CA LEU A 657 -2.91 10.76 19.92
C LEU A 657 -4.35 10.24 19.73
N ALA A 658 -4.98 10.58 18.60
CA ALA A 658 -6.33 10.14 18.29
C ALA A 658 -6.44 8.61 18.18
N PHE A 659 -5.45 7.96 17.57
CA PHE A 659 -5.35 6.50 17.52
C PHE A 659 -5.30 5.90 18.94
N HIS A 660 -4.38 6.38 19.80
CA HIS A 660 -4.24 5.82 21.14
C HIS A 660 -5.47 6.07 22.02
N LEU A 661 -6.10 7.25 21.92
CA LEU A 661 -7.37 7.54 22.59
C LEU A 661 -8.48 6.59 22.11
N ALA A 662 -8.57 6.33 20.81
CA ALA A 662 -9.56 5.41 20.27
C ALA A 662 -9.33 3.98 20.78
N ARG A 663 -8.08 3.52 20.76
CA ARG A 663 -7.69 2.20 21.28
C ARG A 663 -8.04 2.03 22.76
N LEU A 664 -7.66 3.01 23.60
CA LEU A 664 -7.98 2.99 25.03
C LEU A 664 -9.50 2.99 25.29
N ARG A 665 -10.29 3.64 24.41
CA ARG A 665 -11.76 3.69 24.49
C ARG A 665 -12.46 2.47 23.89
N GLY A 666 -11.71 1.49 23.39
CA GLY A 666 -12.27 0.32 22.69
C GLY A 666 -13.05 0.71 21.44
N LYS A 667 -12.62 1.78 20.78
CA LYS A 667 -13.27 2.37 19.60
C LYS A 667 -12.58 1.92 18.32
N ARG A 668 -13.37 1.79 17.25
CA ARG A 668 -12.94 1.51 15.88
C ARG A 668 -12.75 2.79 15.07
N SER A 669 -12.32 2.69 13.82
CA SER A 669 -12.46 3.79 12.87
C SER A 669 -13.95 4.00 12.55
N TYR A 670 -14.45 5.23 12.62
CA TYR A 670 -15.83 5.57 12.27
C TYR A 670 -16.89 4.70 12.99
N ASN A 671 -17.02 4.88 14.31
CA ASN A 671 -17.93 4.10 15.18
C ASN A 671 -19.43 4.45 15.02
N LEU A 672 -19.97 4.28 13.81
CA LEU A 672 -21.42 4.39 13.57
C LEU A 672 -22.13 3.08 13.98
N PRO A 673 -23.38 3.15 14.50
CA PRO A 673 -24.04 2.03 15.18
C PRO A 673 -24.21 0.77 14.31
N GLY A 674 -24.44 0.93 13.00
CA GLY A 674 -24.55 -0.19 12.07
C GLY A 674 -24.31 0.18 10.60
N PRO A 675 -24.37 -0.81 9.68
CA PRO A 675 -24.18 -0.60 8.24
C PRO A 675 -25.16 0.39 7.63
N HIS A 676 -26.41 0.40 8.10
CA HIS A 676 -27.43 1.35 7.65
C HIS A 676 -27.05 2.80 8.00
N ASP A 677 -26.66 3.07 9.25
CA ASP A 677 -26.25 4.41 9.68
C ASP A 677 -24.99 4.87 8.96
N ARG A 678 -24.04 3.95 8.70
CA ARG A 678 -22.86 4.23 7.87
C ARG A 678 -23.26 4.65 6.46
N LYS A 679 -24.17 3.92 5.83
CA LYS A 679 -24.66 4.25 4.50
C LYS A 679 -25.40 5.59 4.50
N GLU A 680 -26.28 5.83 5.46
CA GLU A 680 -27.03 7.09 5.53
C GLU A 680 -26.11 8.29 5.79
N HIS A 681 -25.12 8.15 6.67
CA HIS A 681 -24.10 9.18 6.89
C HIS A 681 -23.28 9.44 5.62
N TYR A 682 -22.80 8.37 4.97
CA TYR A 682 -22.08 8.46 3.69
C TYR A 682 -22.93 9.13 2.62
N ASP A 683 -24.19 8.73 2.47
CA ASP A 683 -25.12 9.33 1.52
C ASP A 683 -25.38 10.80 1.85
N THR A 684 -25.43 11.20 3.12
CA THR A 684 -25.66 12.59 3.52
C THR A 684 -24.54 13.52 3.04
N ILE A 685 -23.28 13.08 3.11
CA ILE A 685 -22.13 13.89 2.68
C ILE A 685 -21.93 13.87 1.15
N HIS A 686 -22.39 12.83 0.46
CA HIS A 686 -22.22 12.66 -0.99
C HIS A 686 -23.46 13.08 -1.81
N ARG A 687 -24.66 13.14 -1.22
CA ARG A 687 -25.85 13.70 -1.87
C ARG A 687 -25.77 15.22 -1.89
N ALA A 688 -25.79 15.81 -3.09
CA ALA A 688 -25.99 17.24 -3.25
C ALA A 688 -27.09 17.54 -4.27
N THR A 689 -28.17 18.17 -3.80
CA THR A 689 -29.04 18.95 -4.68
C THR A 689 -28.25 20.21 -5.09
N ARG A 690 -28.08 20.43 -6.40
CA ARG A 690 -27.54 21.70 -6.92
C ARG A 690 -28.54 22.82 -6.61
N GLY A 691 -28.15 23.72 -5.72
CA GLY A 691 -28.91 24.92 -5.41
C GLY A 691 -28.62 26.02 -6.43
N ARG A 692 -29.49 27.04 -6.49
CA ARG A 692 -29.15 28.30 -7.17
C ARG A 692 -28.24 29.12 -6.26
N PRO A 693 -27.11 29.67 -6.75
CA PRO A 693 -26.31 30.65 -6.00
C PRO A 693 -27.16 31.87 -5.66
N ALA A 694 -26.91 32.44 -4.49
CA ALA A 694 -27.90 33.14 -3.66
C ALA A 694 -28.21 34.59 -4.05
#